data_AF-A0A972QCS2-F1
#
_entry.id   AF-A0A972QCS2-F1
#
_cell.length_a   1.000
_cell.length_b   1.000
_cell.length_c   1.000
_cell.angle_alpha   90.00
_cell.angle_beta   90.00
_cell.angle_gamma   90.00
#
_symmetry.space_group_name_H-M   'P 1'
#
loop_
_entity.id
_entity.type
_entity.pdbx_description
1 polymer ?
#
loop_
_entity_poly.entity_id
_entity_poly.type
_entity_poly.pdbx_seq_one_letter_code
_entity_poly.pdbx_strand_id
1 'polypeptide(L)'
;MVGDFLMGAKKNIQLLPGRLMPNDTIGIVAPAGPFDRKEFDRGVAVLKAMGFRIVVPDDIHIKNGYLAGPDIHRANLINTFFADRKIKAIICARGGFGSMRILSLLDFELIKKNPKIFIGFSDISAILSVLYTKCGFVVFHGPMVTSLGDASRKTRKALLAAVSSDAILAIRPKTGITIRHGLASGPVAGGNLTTLCHLIGTPFEPVFKGHILFLEDKGEACYRIDRMLSHMRLAGCFDDLAGLVLGSFKDCGPVSEIIGVVDNIFKEHNIPIITGFEVGHGKNNITIPIGLNATLDTGRQLLSFHEPATSNKHRAKSKEQPATSNQQPATSKATMKQVDSLMRQAISEDVFPGAVLLVARNDSIVFFEAYGYANIFSRRKMTIDTIFDLASLTKPLATTPAVMSLVQQRKLGLEQTLESILPCFKKTDKGQIKIKSLLCHNSGLPAYSEYYYKLSKVPPDARRKALKSLLVKESMLHPTGKKVLYSDLGFMILGLVVEAVAGVRLDHYVSDEIYQPLGIDSDRGLFFTDLNSKPIIEGFAATEICPWRNILLEGVVHDENAYMMGGVAGHAGLFGSAVSLYILLSSLLSDFYGNQPINLFEKDLLHTFFNQQEQIDKALGFETPSLANASCGDYFSRRSIGHLGFTGTSFWMDLERNIIVILLTNRVHPSRENDKIKFFRPKVHNAIMDCLLKL
;
A
#
# COMPACT_ATOMS: atom_id res chain seq x y z
N MET A 1 -36.45 14.30 0.18
CA MET A 1 -36.04 14.42 -1.24
C MET A 1 -35.04 15.56 -1.31
N VAL A 2 -33.74 15.42 -1.52
CA VAL A 2 -32.87 14.35 -2.00
C VAL A 2 -31.57 14.54 -1.22
N GLY A 3 -31.22 13.58 -0.38
CA GLY A 3 -30.02 13.63 0.45
C GLY A 3 -29.61 12.19 0.69
N ASP A 4 -28.74 11.71 -0.19
CA ASP A 4 -27.94 10.49 -0.11
C ASP A 4 -27.51 10.14 -1.53
N PHE A 5 -26.40 10.68 -2.01
CA PHE A 5 -25.65 10.07 -3.11
C PHE A 5 -24.21 10.61 -3.08
N LEU A 6 -23.26 9.67 -3.11
CA LEU A 6 -21.81 9.85 -3.32
C LEU A 6 -20.91 10.04 -2.09
N MET A 7 -20.95 9.10 -1.14
CA MET A 7 -19.74 8.66 -0.43
C MET A 7 -19.12 7.49 -1.22
N GLY A 8 -18.10 7.77 -2.03
CA GLY A 8 -17.36 6.78 -2.83
C GLY A 8 -16.42 5.92 -1.96
N ALA A 9 -16.40 4.62 -2.24
CA ALA A 9 -15.76 3.57 -1.45
C ALA A 9 -14.21 3.65 -1.42
N LYS A 10 -13.64 3.66 -0.21
CA LYS A 10 -12.22 3.40 0.08
C LYS A 10 -11.78 2.06 -0.52
N LYS A 11 -10.73 2.03 -1.34
CA LYS A 11 -10.10 0.77 -1.81
C LYS A 11 -9.13 0.26 -0.75
N ASN A 12 -9.50 -0.78 0.00
CA ASN A 12 -8.63 -1.47 0.94
C ASN A 12 -7.43 -2.12 0.20
N ILE A 13 -6.20 -1.65 0.41
CA ILE A 13 -4.99 -2.41 0.02
C ILE A 13 -4.89 -3.64 0.92
N GLN A 14 -4.94 -4.82 0.29
CA GLN A 14 -5.00 -6.11 0.94
C GLN A 14 -3.61 -6.56 1.43
N LEU A 15 -3.44 -6.88 2.72
CA LEU A 15 -2.14 -7.32 3.26
C LEU A 15 -1.84 -8.78 2.92
N LEU A 16 -0.70 -9.07 2.27
CA LEU A 16 -0.28 -10.45 1.95
C LEU A 16 0.54 -11.09 3.08
N PRO A 17 0.21 -12.31 3.56
CA PRO A 17 1.06 -13.03 4.50
C PRO A 17 2.38 -13.46 3.83
N GLY A 18 3.41 -13.73 4.64
CA GLY A 18 4.69 -14.22 4.12
C GLY A 18 4.56 -15.61 3.49
N ARG A 19 5.20 -15.80 2.34
CA ARG A 19 5.31 -17.08 1.63
C ARG A 19 5.88 -18.15 2.54
N LEU A 20 5.49 -19.42 2.36
CA LEU A 20 6.13 -20.55 3.03
C LEU A 20 7.30 -21.06 2.20
N MET A 21 8.45 -21.21 2.85
CA MET A 21 9.66 -21.81 2.30
C MET A 21 9.90 -23.20 2.90
N PRO A 22 10.73 -24.04 2.26
CA PRO A 22 11.13 -25.31 2.86
C PRO A 22 11.69 -25.13 4.26
N ASN A 23 11.33 -26.04 5.16
CA ASN A 23 11.63 -26.06 6.60
C ASN A 23 10.92 -25.02 7.47
N ASP A 24 10.06 -24.17 6.91
CA ASP A 24 9.20 -23.34 7.73
C ASP A 24 8.26 -24.15 8.61
N THR A 25 7.90 -23.55 9.74
CA THR A 25 7.06 -24.20 10.75
C THR A 25 5.59 -23.87 10.53
N ILE A 26 4.78 -24.90 10.35
CA ILE A 26 3.32 -24.81 10.31
C ILE A 26 2.77 -25.28 11.66
N GLY A 27 1.99 -24.42 12.32
CA GLY A 27 1.23 -24.77 13.51
C GLY A 27 -0.12 -25.35 13.14
N ILE A 28 -0.56 -26.39 13.84
CA ILE A 28 -1.89 -26.97 13.67
C ILE A 28 -2.81 -26.59 14.83
N VAL A 29 -4.00 -26.07 14.52
CA VAL A 29 -5.04 -25.71 15.50
C VAL A 29 -6.34 -26.45 15.21
N ALA A 30 -7.19 -26.64 16.23
CA ALA A 30 -8.48 -27.32 16.10
C ALA A 30 -9.64 -26.44 16.61
N PRO A 31 -10.05 -25.43 15.83
CA PRO A 31 -10.99 -24.41 16.32
C PRO A 31 -12.46 -24.82 16.18
N ALA A 32 -12.77 -26.04 15.75
CA ALA A 32 -14.12 -26.51 15.50
C ALA A 32 -14.35 -27.87 16.18
N GLY A 33 -14.68 -28.90 15.39
CA GLY A 33 -14.99 -30.24 15.90
C GLY A 33 -13.75 -31.13 16.10
N PRO A 34 -13.89 -32.21 16.89
CA PRO A 34 -12.84 -33.22 17.04
C PRO A 34 -12.62 -33.97 15.73
N PHE A 35 -11.48 -34.64 15.64
CA PHE A 35 -11.01 -35.30 14.43
C PHE A 35 -10.45 -36.69 14.70
N ASP A 36 -10.44 -37.52 13.66
CA ASP A 36 -9.83 -38.84 13.72
C ASP A 36 -8.30 -38.73 13.71
N ARG A 37 -7.66 -39.51 14.58
CA ARG A 37 -6.21 -39.45 14.77
C ARG A 37 -5.45 -40.03 13.58
N LYS A 38 -5.96 -41.09 12.96
CA LYS A 38 -5.29 -41.72 11.80
C LYS A 38 -5.35 -40.82 10.57
N GLU A 39 -6.49 -40.16 10.33
CA GLU A 39 -6.61 -39.15 9.28
C GLU A 39 -5.67 -37.97 9.51
N PHE A 40 -5.62 -37.49 10.75
CA PHE A 40 -4.73 -36.40 11.16
C PHE A 40 -3.25 -36.74 10.95
N ASP A 41 -2.80 -37.89 11.43
CA ASP A 41 -1.39 -38.31 11.33
C ASP A 41 -0.96 -38.46 9.87
N ARG A 42 -1.84 -38.98 8.99
CA ARG A 42 -1.59 -39.02 7.55
C ARG A 42 -1.47 -37.62 6.96
N GLY A 43 -2.33 -36.68 7.36
CA GLY A 43 -2.24 -35.28 6.96
C GLY A 43 -0.93 -34.61 7.39
N VAL A 44 -0.51 -34.82 8.63
CA VAL A 44 0.78 -34.35 9.17
C VAL A 44 1.95 -34.92 8.36
N ALA A 45 1.91 -36.22 8.03
CA ALA A 45 2.93 -36.84 7.19
C ALA A 45 3.02 -36.20 5.80
N VAL A 46 1.88 -35.84 5.20
CA VAL A 46 1.85 -35.13 3.91
C VAL A 46 2.49 -33.75 4.02
N LEU A 47 2.18 -32.96 5.05
CA LEU A 47 2.80 -31.63 5.24
C LEU A 47 4.32 -31.73 5.48
N LYS A 48 4.76 -32.74 6.23
CA LYS A 48 6.20 -33.04 6.39
C LYS A 48 6.85 -33.41 5.06
N ALA A 49 6.19 -34.25 4.26
CA ALA A 49 6.68 -34.64 2.93
C ALA A 49 6.71 -33.47 1.92
N MET A 50 5.90 -32.44 2.13
CA MET A 50 5.98 -31.17 1.38
C MET A 50 7.18 -30.30 1.81
N GLY A 51 7.92 -30.70 2.84
CA GLY A 51 9.14 -30.02 3.29
C GLY A 51 8.93 -29.09 4.49
N PHE A 52 7.80 -29.14 5.20
CA PHE A 52 7.51 -28.27 6.33
C PHE A 52 7.77 -28.93 7.70
N ARG A 53 8.12 -28.12 8.69
CA ARG A 53 8.13 -28.53 10.10
C ARG A 53 6.74 -28.35 10.68
N ILE A 54 6.28 -29.29 11.49
CA ILE A 54 4.92 -29.28 12.03
C ILE A 54 4.95 -29.18 13.55
N VAL A 55 4.24 -28.19 14.09
CA VAL A 55 3.99 -28.03 15.53
C VAL A 55 2.55 -28.40 15.82
N VAL A 56 2.38 -29.38 16.71
CA VAL A 56 1.10 -29.87 17.19
C VAL A 56 1.05 -29.65 18.70
N PRO A 57 0.09 -28.91 19.24
CA PRO A 57 -0.13 -28.82 20.68
C PRO A 57 -0.41 -30.20 21.29
N ASP A 58 0.16 -30.49 22.46
CA ASP A 58 -0.03 -31.77 23.16
C ASP A 58 -1.50 -32.04 23.49
N ASP A 59 -2.27 -30.97 23.67
CA ASP A 59 -3.69 -30.97 24.04
C ASP A 59 -4.65 -30.81 22.85
N ILE A 60 -4.16 -30.87 21.60
CA ILE A 60 -5.00 -30.70 20.40
C ILE A 60 -6.15 -31.73 20.27
N HIS A 61 -6.04 -32.86 20.98
CA HIS A 61 -7.02 -33.94 20.98
C HIS A 61 -8.05 -33.86 22.10
N ILE A 62 -8.01 -32.81 22.94
CA ILE A 62 -9.06 -32.58 23.94
C ILE A 62 -10.43 -32.55 23.26
N LYS A 63 -11.40 -33.21 23.90
CA LYS A 63 -12.80 -33.22 23.46
C LYS A 63 -13.68 -32.57 24.52
N ASN A 64 -14.64 -31.79 24.05
CA ASN A 64 -15.72 -31.26 24.87
C ASN A 64 -17.03 -31.44 24.11
N GLY A 65 -17.65 -32.62 24.24
CA GLY A 65 -18.77 -33.03 23.40
C GLY A 65 -18.38 -33.08 21.92
N TYR A 66 -19.12 -32.35 21.08
CA TYR A 66 -18.87 -32.22 19.65
C TYR A 66 -17.80 -31.17 19.29
N LEU A 67 -17.13 -30.56 20.28
CA LEU A 67 -16.06 -29.56 20.09
C LEU A 67 -14.68 -30.17 20.38
N ALA A 68 -13.65 -29.68 19.69
CA ALA A 68 -12.25 -29.96 19.97
C ALA A 68 -11.72 -29.16 21.18
N GLY A 69 -12.44 -29.27 22.30
CA GLY A 69 -12.12 -28.61 23.57
C GLY A 69 -12.94 -27.35 23.87
N PRO A 70 -12.78 -26.79 25.09
CA PRO A 70 -13.50 -25.57 25.51
C PRO A 70 -13.20 -24.35 24.63
N ASP A 71 -14.14 -23.40 24.58
CA ASP A 71 -14.08 -22.24 23.68
C ASP A 71 -12.82 -21.39 23.91
N ILE A 72 -12.49 -21.08 25.18
CA ILE A 72 -11.28 -20.34 25.56
C ILE A 72 -10.01 -21.08 25.13
N HIS A 73 -9.98 -22.41 25.29
CA HIS A 73 -8.84 -23.22 24.88
C HIS A 73 -8.62 -23.16 23.36
N ARG A 74 -9.68 -23.38 22.57
CA ARG A 74 -9.63 -23.30 21.10
C ARG A 74 -9.22 -21.92 20.59
N ALA A 75 -9.73 -20.84 21.21
CA ALA A 75 -9.36 -19.46 20.89
C ALA A 75 -7.89 -19.17 21.24
N ASN A 76 -7.44 -19.58 22.43
CA ASN A 76 -6.08 -19.35 22.90
C ASN A 76 -5.05 -20.03 21.99
N LEU A 77 -5.31 -21.24 21.51
CA LEU A 77 -4.42 -21.90 20.55
C LEU A 77 -4.19 -21.03 19.29
N ILE A 78 -5.25 -20.43 18.75
CA ILE A 78 -5.13 -19.49 17.62
C ILE A 78 -4.30 -18.27 18.03
N ASN A 79 -4.68 -17.60 19.12
CA ASN A 79 -4.00 -16.37 19.58
C ASN A 79 -2.50 -16.61 19.83
N THR A 80 -2.16 -17.68 20.54
CA THR A 80 -0.78 -18.09 20.83
C THR A 80 -0.02 -18.38 19.54
N PHE A 81 -0.62 -19.05 18.56
CA PHE A 81 0.06 -19.38 17.31
C PHE A 81 0.24 -18.15 16.41
N PHE A 82 -0.68 -17.18 16.47
CA PHE A 82 -0.48 -15.87 15.85
C PHE A 82 0.66 -15.09 16.52
N ALA A 83 0.76 -15.13 17.86
CA ALA A 83 1.86 -14.51 18.61
C ALA A 83 3.23 -15.15 18.34
N ASP A 84 3.28 -16.47 18.12
CA ASP A 84 4.54 -17.17 17.88
C ASP A 84 5.12 -16.83 16.50
N ARG A 85 6.33 -16.27 16.51
CA ARG A 85 7.07 -15.87 15.30
C ARG A 85 7.75 -17.04 14.59
N LYS A 86 7.94 -18.18 15.28
CA LYS A 86 8.48 -19.42 14.68
C LYS A 86 7.45 -20.03 13.73
N ILE A 87 6.17 -19.96 14.09
CA ILE A 87 5.07 -20.41 13.26
C ILE A 87 4.89 -19.44 12.08
N LYS A 88 5.04 -19.93 10.84
CA LYS A 88 4.89 -19.16 9.61
C LYS A 88 3.54 -19.33 8.94
N ALA A 89 2.86 -20.43 9.24
CA ALA A 89 1.48 -20.67 8.82
C ALA A 89 0.71 -21.43 9.90
N ILE A 90 -0.60 -21.26 9.90
CA ILE A 90 -1.54 -22.00 10.72
C ILE A 90 -2.47 -22.76 9.77
N ILE A 91 -2.59 -24.07 9.97
CA ILE A 91 -3.55 -24.91 9.25
C ILE A 91 -4.52 -25.55 10.23
N CYS A 92 -5.81 -25.48 9.93
CA CYS A 92 -6.82 -26.10 10.78
C CYS A 92 -6.79 -27.63 10.63
N ALA A 93 -6.93 -28.34 11.75
CA ALA A 93 -6.98 -29.80 11.77
C ALA A 93 -8.20 -30.33 11.00
N ARG A 94 -9.36 -29.72 11.27
CA ARG A 94 -10.67 -30.05 10.70
C ARG A 94 -11.65 -28.89 10.95
N GLY A 95 -12.73 -28.87 10.18
CA GLY A 95 -13.93 -28.06 10.43
C GLY A 95 -14.88 -28.80 11.37
N GLY A 96 -16.18 -28.71 11.10
CA GLY A 96 -17.22 -29.33 11.93
C GLY A 96 -18.20 -28.27 12.42
N PHE A 97 -18.18 -27.99 13.71
CA PHE A 97 -18.97 -26.91 14.30
C PHE A 97 -18.20 -26.28 15.45
N GLY A 98 -18.40 -24.98 15.66
CA GLY A 98 -17.98 -24.27 16.85
C GLY A 98 -16.96 -23.16 16.62
N SER A 99 -16.51 -22.92 15.39
CA SER A 99 -15.63 -21.80 15.04
C SER A 99 -16.26 -20.44 15.38
N MET A 100 -17.57 -20.28 15.15
CA MET A 100 -18.31 -19.05 15.46
C MET A 100 -18.29 -18.70 16.94
N ARG A 101 -18.30 -19.70 17.83
CA ARG A 101 -18.35 -19.51 19.29
C ARG A 101 -17.11 -18.83 19.85
N ILE A 102 -16.00 -18.88 19.12
CA ILE A 102 -14.72 -18.36 19.60
C ILE A 102 -14.35 -17.01 18.99
N LEU A 103 -15.17 -16.45 18.08
CA LEU A 103 -14.84 -15.22 17.35
C LEU A 103 -14.60 -14.03 18.30
N SER A 104 -15.41 -13.87 19.34
CA SER A 104 -15.23 -12.80 20.34
C SER A 104 -14.04 -13.01 21.28
N LEU A 105 -13.43 -14.20 21.27
CA LEU A 105 -12.27 -14.56 22.07
C LEU A 105 -10.95 -14.45 21.29
N LEU A 106 -11.02 -14.16 19.98
CA LEU A 106 -9.83 -13.93 19.17
C LEU A 106 -9.28 -12.52 19.44
N ASP A 107 -7.96 -12.43 19.64
CA ASP A 107 -7.27 -11.17 19.81
C ASP A 107 -6.96 -10.56 18.43
N PHE A 108 -7.95 -9.86 17.86
CA PHE A 108 -7.82 -9.29 16.52
C PHE A 108 -6.67 -8.29 16.38
N GLU A 109 -6.32 -7.58 17.45
CA GLU A 109 -5.20 -6.63 17.45
C GLU A 109 -3.85 -7.36 17.39
N LEU A 110 -3.68 -8.42 18.18
CA LEU A 110 -2.52 -9.29 18.11
C LEU A 110 -2.39 -9.96 16.74
N ILE A 111 -3.51 -10.47 16.20
CA ILE A 111 -3.54 -11.17 14.92
C ILE A 111 -3.21 -10.20 13.77
N LYS A 112 -3.81 -9.01 13.74
CA LYS A 112 -3.53 -7.95 12.76
C LYS A 112 -2.06 -7.50 12.79
N LYS A 113 -1.43 -7.50 13.97
CA LYS A 113 0.01 -7.22 14.12
C LYS A 113 0.89 -8.38 13.66
N ASN A 114 0.36 -9.60 13.55
CA ASN A 114 1.10 -10.81 13.22
C ASN A 114 0.49 -11.64 12.07
N PRO A 115 0.19 -11.03 10.91
CA PRO A 115 -0.40 -11.75 9.79
C PRO A 115 0.52 -12.88 9.34
N LYS A 116 -0.07 -14.05 9.15
CA LYS A 116 0.59 -15.25 8.66
C LYS A 116 -0.46 -16.07 7.92
N ILE A 117 0.00 -17.01 7.09
CA ILE A 117 -0.90 -17.86 6.31
C ILE A 117 -1.85 -18.58 7.27
N PHE A 118 -3.17 -18.48 7.05
CA PHE A 118 -4.18 -19.21 7.80
C PHE A 118 -5.05 -19.99 6.83
N ILE A 119 -5.13 -21.32 7.01
CA ILE A 119 -5.77 -22.24 6.07
C ILE A 119 -6.89 -23.03 6.75
N GLY A 120 -8.06 -23.07 6.09
CA GLY A 120 -9.16 -23.98 6.43
C GLY A 120 -10.31 -23.89 5.43
N PHE A 121 -11.39 -24.63 5.65
CA PHE A 121 -12.65 -24.51 4.89
C PHE A 121 -13.82 -25.08 5.71
N SER A 122 -15.05 -25.10 5.17
CA SER A 122 -16.25 -25.53 5.89
C SER A 122 -16.56 -24.56 7.05
N ASP A 123 -16.83 -25.05 8.26
CA ASP A 123 -17.06 -24.25 9.48
C ASP A 123 -15.95 -23.20 9.74
N ILE A 124 -14.72 -23.43 9.25
CA ILE A 124 -13.62 -22.47 9.39
C ILE A 124 -13.84 -21.19 8.58
N SER A 125 -14.76 -21.19 7.62
CA SER A 125 -15.16 -19.98 6.87
C SER A 125 -15.58 -18.83 7.78
N ALA A 126 -16.09 -19.09 8.99
CA ALA A 126 -16.37 -18.03 9.95
C ALA A 126 -15.09 -17.28 10.36
N ILE A 127 -14.03 -18.02 10.69
CA ILE A 127 -12.74 -17.45 11.07
C ILE A 127 -12.07 -16.80 9.87
N LEU A 128 -12.08 -17.44 8.69
CA LEU A 128 -11.50 -16.86 7.48
C LEU A 128 -12.14 -15.51 7.13
N SER A 129 -13.48 -15.46 7.14
CA SER A 129 -14.24 -14.24 6.89
C SER A 129 -13.83 -13.12 7.85
N VAL A 130 -13.81 -13.41 9.16
CA VAL A 130 -13.51 -12.39 10.17
C VAL A 130 -12.05 -11.95 10.16
N LEU A 131 -11.11 -12.88 9.95
CA LEU A 131 -9.69 -12.52 9.79
C LEU A 131 -9.49 -11.61 8.58
N TYR A 132 -10.18 -11.89 7.48
CA TYR A 132 -10.16 -10.99 6.33
C TYR A 132 -10.76 -9.63 6.68
N THR A 133 -12.02 -9.58 7.14
CA THR A 133 -12.75 -8.32 7.31
C THR A 133 -12.25 -7.45 8.47
N LYS A 134 -11.83 -8.06 9.60
CA LYS A 134 -11.35 -7.34 10.79
C LYS A 134 -9.84 -7.11 10.80
N CYS A 135 -9.05 -8.06 10.30
CA CYS A 135 -7.60 -7.97 10.34
C CYS A 135 -6.96 -7.53 9.02
N GLY A 136 -7.67 -7.59 7.89
CA GLY A 136 -7.28 -6.95 6.63
C GLY A 136 -6.16 -7.63 5.85
N PHE A 137 -5.96 -8.95 6.01
CA PHE A 137 -4.95 -9.71 5.28
C PHE A 137 -5.54 -10.91 4.54
N VAL A 138 -4.83 -11.39 3.51
CA VAL A 138 -5.23 -12.57 2.72
C VAL A 138 -5.16 -13.83 3.56
N VAL A 139 -6.24 -14.60 3.53
CA VAL A 139 -6.35 -15.94 4.15
C VAL A 139 -6.71 -16.97 3.08
N PHE A 140 -6.68 -18.26 3.42
CA PHE A 140 -6.77 -19.32 2.42
C PHE A 140 -7.91 -20.29 2.71
N HIS A 141 -8.89 -20.30 1.82
CA HIS A 141 -9.87 -21.38 1.77
C HIS A 141 -9.23 -22.59 1.09
N GLY A 142 -8.97 -23.67 1.82
CA GLY A 142 -8.23 -24.81 1.29
C GLY A 142 -8.25 -26.03 2.21
N PRO A 143 -7.61 -27.15 1.79
CA PRO A 143 -7.67 -28.41 2.52
C PRO A 143 -7.11 -28.28 3.96
N MET A 144 -7.77 -28.95 4.89
CA MET A 144 -7.37 -29.08 6.30
C MET A 144 -6.57 -30.36 6.51
N VAL A 145 -5.88 -30.49 7.66
CA VAL A 145 -4.93 -31.58 7.93
C VAL A 145 -5.57 -32.96 7.69
N THR A 146 -6.73 -33.23 8.30
CA THR A 146 -7.47 -34.50 8.13
C THR A 146 -7.80 -34.81 6.67
N SER A 147 -8.25 -33.82 5.91
CA SER A 147 -8.55 -33.99 4.48
C SER A 147 -7.31 -34.12 3.60
N LEU A 148 -6.15 -33.64 4.06
CA LEU A 148 -4.92 -33.63 3.28
C LEU A 148 -4.28 -35.02 3.12
N GLY A 149 -4.49 -35.89 4.10
CA GLY A 149 -4.00 -37.28 4.08
C GLY A 149 -4.50 -38.05 2.85
N ASP A 150 -5.76 -37.85 2.48
CA ASP A 150 -6.39 -38.49 1.30
C ASP A 150 -6.54 -37.55 0.10
N ALA A 151 -6.04 -36.31 0.21
CA ALA A 151 -6.15 -35.33 -0.86
C ALA A 151 -5.41 -35.80 -2.12
N SER A 152 -6.02 -35.54 -3.27
CA SER A 152 -5.41 -35.81 -4.57
C SER A 152 -4.11 -35.02 -4.78
N ARG A 153 -3.27 -35.48 -5.72
CA ARG A 153 -2.08 -34.73 -6.16
C ARG A 153 -2.43 -33.32 -6.63
N LYS A 154 -3.60 -33.13 -7.25
CA LYS A 154 -4.08 -31.82 -7.72
C LYS A 154 -4.32 -30.87 -6.54
N THR A 155 -5.06 -31.31 -5.52
CA THR A 155 -5.30 -30.56 -4.28
C THR A 155 -3.99 -30.18 -3.58
N ARG A 156 -3.07 -31.15 -3.42
CA ARG A 156 -1.77 -30.93 -2.78
C ARG A 156 -0.90 -29.92 -3.53
N LYS A 157 -0.84 -30.01 -4.87
CA LYS A 157 -0.13 -29.04 -5.71
C LYS A 157 -0.76 -27.65 -5.65
N ALA A 158 -2.08 -27.56 -5.68
CA ALA A 158 -2.78 -26.28 -5.57
C ALA A 158 -2.52 -25.60 -4.23
N LEU A 159 -2.54 -26.35 -3.13
CA LEU A 159 -2.15 -25.84 -1.81
C LEU A 159 -0.73 -25.28 -1.84
N LEU A 160 0.24 -26.08 -2.30
CA LEU A 160 1.65 -25.67 -2.32
C LEU A 160 1.87 -24.44 -3.22
N ALA A 161 1.22 -24.39 -4.39
CA ALA A 161 1.30 -23.23 -5.28
C ALA A 161 0.75 -21.97 -4.59
N ALA A 162 -0.39 -22.06 -3.90
CA ALA A 162 -0.98 -20.90 -3.24
C ALA A 162 -0.12 -20.35 -2.08
N VAL A 163 0.59 -21.22 -1.35
CA VAL A 163 1.28 -20.81 -0.12
C VAL A 163 2.80 -20.66 -0.27
N SER A 164 3.41 -21.24 -1.30
CA SER A 164 4.87 -21.33 -1.47
C SER A 164 5.39 -20.82 -2.81
N SER A 165 4.54 -20.29 -3.70
CA SER A 165 4.95 -19.79 -5.03
C SER A 165 4.73 -18.28 -5.18
N ASP A 166 5.47 -17.66 -6.11
CA ASP A 166 5.22 -16.34 -6.71
C ASP A 166 4.35 -16.42 -7.96
N ALA A 167 3.81 -17.58 -8.31
CA ALA A 167 2.92 -17.68 -9.44
C ALA A 167 1.59 -16.98 -9.15
N ILE A 168 1.15 -16.19 -10.12
CA ILE A 168 -0.23 -15.71 -10.16
C ILE A 168 -1.14 -16.92 -10.36
N LEU A 169 -2.13 -17.08 -9.47
CA LEU A 169 -3.03 -18.22 -9.51
C LEU A 169 -4.08 -18.02 -10.60
N ALA A 170 -4.32 -19.09 -11.36
CA ALA A 170 -5.37 -19.16 -12.37
C ALA A 170 -6.17 -20.45 -12.15
N ILE A 171 -7.45 -20.29 -11.82
CA ILE A 171 -8.34 -21.41 -11.46
C ILE A 171 -9.39 -21.57 -12.55
N ARG A 172 -9.50 -22.80 -13.06
CA ARG A 172 -10.50 -23.20 -14.05
C ARG A 172 -11.43 -24.25 -13.46
N PRO A 173 -12.74 -24.20 -13.77
CA PRO A 173 -13.66 -25.26 -13.39
C PRO A 173 -13.33 -26.55 -14.14
N LYS A 174 -13.67 -27.69 -13.54
CA LYS A 174 -13.52 -28.99 -14.22
C LYS A 174 -14.68 -29.25 -15.18
N THR A 175 -15.88 -28.85 -14.77
CA THR A 175 -17.13 -29.00 -15.53
C THR A 175 -17.87 -27.66 -15.48
N GLY A 176 -17.28 -26.64 -16.11
CA GLY A 176 -17.77 -25.27 -16.03
C GLY A 176 -19.11 -25.12 -16.72
N ILE A 177 -20.11 -24.64 -15.97
CA ILE A 177 -21.41 -24.23 -16.51
C ILE A 177 -21.56 -22.75 -16.21
N THR A 178 -21.59 -21.93 -17.25
CA THR A 178 -21.83 -20.50 -17.14
C THR A 178 -23.34 -20.30 -16.98
N ILE A 179 -23.75 -19.84 -15.80
CA ILE A 179 -25.16 -19.49 -15.51
C ILE A 179 -25.47 -18.12 -16.11
N ARG A 180 -24.52 -17.18 -15.99
CA ARG A 180 -24.60 -15.87 -16.64
C ARG A 180 -23.25 -15.40 -17.16
N HIS A 181 -23.23 -14.97 -18.42
CA HIS A 181 -22.03 -14.46 -19.07
C HIS A 181 -21.65 -13.06 -18.56
N GLY A 182 -20.36 -12.75 -18.63
CA GLY A 182 -19.80 -11.46 -18.24
C GLY A 182 -18.37 -11.55 -17.73
N LEU A 183 -17.80 -10.37 -17.49
CA LEU A 183 -16.47 -10.17 -16.91
C LEU A 183 -16.65 -9.37 -15.62
N ALA A 184 -16.03 -9.82 -14.53
CA ALA A 184 -16.01 -9.09 -13.27
C ALA A 184 -14.60 -9.03 -12.71
N SER A 185 -14.32 -7.97 -11.96
CA SER A 185 -13.05 -7.77 -11.29
C SER A 185 -13.29 -7.25 -9.87
N GLY A 186 -12.61 -7.84 -8.89
CA GLY A 186 -12.72 -7.45 -7.50
C GLY A 186 -12.03 -8.43 -6.56
N PRO A 187 -11.94 -8.11 -5.26
CA PRO A 187 -11.42 -9.04 -4.25
C PRO A 187 -12.32 -10.26 -4.14
N VAL A 188 -11.71 -11.44 -3.99
CA VAL A 188 -12.46 -12.68 -3.79
C VAL A 188 -12.88 -12.79 -2.33
N ALA A 189 -14.17 -13.00 -2.04
CA ALA A 189 -14.65 -13.30 -0.69
C ALA A 189 -15.54 -14.55 -0.70
N GLY A 190 -15.76 -15.16 0.46
CA GLY A 190 -16.72 -16.26 0.60
C GLY A 190 -16.15 -17.52 1.26
N GLY A 191 -16.73 -18.67 0.93
CA GLY A 191 -16.52 -19.94 1.63
C GLY A 191 -17.80 -20.75 1.78
N ASN A 192 -17.97 -21.42 2.92
CA ASN A 192 -19.14 -22.23 3.21
C ASN A 192 -20.41 -21.39 3.38
N LEU A 193 -21.42 -21.62 2.55
CA LEU A 193 -22.66 -20.85 2.54
C LEU A 193 -23.36 -20.86 3.89
N THR A 194 -23.57 -22.05 4.48
CA THR A 194 -24.21 -22.18 5.79
C THR A 194 -23.49 -21.36 6.85
N THR A 195 -22.18 -21.49 6.96
CA THR A 195 -21.39 -20.75 7.95
C THR A 195 -21.47 -19.24 7.75
N LEU A 196 -21.35 -18.76 6.51
CA LEU A 196 -21.40 -17.33 6.21
C LEU A 196 -22.78 -16.72 6.48
N CYS A 197 -23.84 -17.43 6.11
CA CYS A 197 -25.21 -17.02 6.37
C CYS A 197 -25.46 -16.81 7.87
N HIS A 198 -24.91 -17.66 8.74
CA HIS A 198 -25.08 -17.55 10.19
C HIS A 198 -24.29 -16.40 10.83
N LEU A 199 -23.40 -15.72 10.10
CA LEU A 199 -22.71 -14.51 10.60
C LEU A 199 -23.49 -13.22 10.35
N ILE A 200 -24.51 -13.23 9.51
CA ILE A 200 -25.29 -12.05 9.16
C ILE A 200 -26.05 -11.53 10.38
N GLY A 201 -26.02 -10.21 10.59
CA GLY A 201 -26.62 -9.57 11.76
C GLY A 201 -25.77 -9.68 13.04
N THR A 202 -24.54 -10.16 12.95
CA THR A 202 -23.59 -10.21 14.07
C THR A 202 -22.48 -9.15 13.91
N PRO A 203 -21.72 -8.81 14.96
CA PRO A 203 -20.52 -7.96 14.82
C PRO A 203 -19.43 -8.51 13.88
N PHE A 204 -19.59 -9.76 13.43
CA PHE A 204 -18.68 -10.53 12.59
C PHE A 204 -19.22 -10.73 11.16
N GLU A 205 -20.25 -9.97 10.78
CA GLU A 205 -20.89 -10.05 9.48
C GLU A 205 -19.89 -9.90 8.32
N PRO A 206 -19.95 -10.81 7.31
CA PRO A 206 -19.10 -10.71 6.13
C PRO A 206 -19.46 -9.52 5.25
N VAL A 207 -18.49 -9.02 4.48
CA VAL A 207 -18.69 -7.94 3.50
C VAL A 207 -18.48 -8.51 2.09
N PHE A 208 -19.48 -8.33 1.22
CA PHE A 208 -19.42 -8.81 -0.18
C PHE A 208 -19.59 -7.72 -1.25
N LYS A 209 -19.94 -6.49 -0.85
CA LYS A 209 -20.03 -5.35 -1.76
C LYS A 209 -18.73 -5.18 -2.57
N GLY A 210 -18.82 -5.17 -3.90
CA GLY A 210 -17.69 -5.08 -4.83
C GLY A 210 -16.83 -6.34 -4.96
N HIS A 211 -17.20 -7.45 -4.31
CA HIS A 211 -16.40 -8.69 -4.31
C HIS A 211 -16.84 -9.65 -5.41
N ILE A 212 -15.91 -10.53 -5.81
CA ILE A 212 -16.27 -11.79 -6.45
C ILE A 212 -16.56 -12.78 -5.32
N LEU A 213 -17.84 -13.11 -5.12
CA LEU A 213 -18.28 -14.04 -4.09
C LEU A 213 -18.07 -15.48 -4.56
N PHE A 214 -17.46 -16.31 -3.72
CA PHE A 214 -17.33 -17.74 -3.89
C PHE A 214 -18.16 -18.48 -2.84
N LEU A 215 -19.01 -19.43 -3.25
CA LEU A 215 -19.82 -20.23 -2.34
C LEU A 215 -19.67 -21.73 -2.57
N GLU A 216 -19.59 -22.49 -1.49
CA GLU A 216 -19.65 -23.95 -1.46
C GLU A 216 -20.48 -24.42 -0.27
N ASP A 217 -20.99 -25.66 -0.29
CA ASP A 217 -21.61 -26.25 0.89
C ASP A 217 -21.62 -27.78 0.86
N LYS A 218 -22.04 -28.39 1.97
CA LYS A 218 -22.16 -29.84 2.09
C LYS A 218 -23.39 -30.28 2.89
N GLY A 219 -24.16 -31.18 2.30
CA GLY A 219 -25.23 -31.92 3.00
C GLY A 219 -26.50 -31.11 3.23
N GLU A 220 -26.61 -29.92 2.63
CA GLU A 220 -27.80 -29.08 2.73
C GLU A 220 -28.76 -29.38 1.59
N ALA A 221 -30.00 -29.70 1.93
CA ALA A 221 -31.06 -29.88 0.94
C ALA A 221 -31.27 -28.59 0.14
N CYS A 222 -31.65 -28.70 -1.15
CA CYS A 222 -31.77 -27.57 -2.06
C CYS A 222 -32.64 -26.41 -1.51
N TYR A 223 -33.77 -26.72 -0.85
CA TYR A 223 -34.63 -25.69 -0.24
C TYR A 223 -33.97 -24.92 0.91
N ARG A 224 -32.96 -25.52 1.59
CA ARG A 224 -32.18 -24.84 2.63
C ARG A 224 -31.13 -23.91 2.01
N ILE A 225 -30.53 -24.32 0.90
CA ILE A 225 -29.67 -23.46 0.09
C ILE A 225 -30.45 -22.22 -0.37
N ASP A 226 -31.66 -22.43 -0.93
CA ASP A 226 -32.56 -21.34 -1.30
C ASP A 226 -32.83 -20.42 -0.11
N ARG A 227 -33.28 -20.98 1.02
CA ARG A 227 -33.59 -20.21 2.22
C ARG A 227 -32.41 -19.36 2.70
N MET A 228 -31.19 -19.89 2.66
CA MET A 228 -29.99 -19.15 3.05
C MET A 228 -29.67 -18.03 2.05
N LEU A 229 -29.67 -18.32 0.76
CA LEU A 229 -29.44 -17.31 -0.27
C LEU A 229 -30.52 -16.22 -0.25
N SER A 230 -31.78 -16.60 -0.02
CA SER A 230 -32.90 -15.69 0.19
C SER A 230 -32.68 -14.79 1.41
N HIS A 231 -32.24 -15.35 2.54
CA HIS A 231 -31.89 -14.58 3.74
C HIS A 231 -30.77 -13.57 3.45
N MET A 232 -29.67 -14.02 2.84
CA MET A 232 -28.54 -13.15 2.48
C MET A 232 -28.97 -12.04 1.53
N ARG A 233 -29.81 -12.34 0.54
CA ARG A 233 -30.36 -11.34 -0.39
C ARG A 233 -31.20 -10.30 0.36
N LEU A 234 -32.11 -10.73 1.23
CA LEU A 234 -32.97 -9.83 2.01
C LEU A 234 -32.19 -8.97 3.01
N ALA A 235 -31.02 -9.44 3.45
CA ALA A 235 -30.09 -8.67 4.29
C ALA A 235 -29.22 -7.68 3.49
N GLY A 236 -29.36 -7.60 2.16
CA GLY A 236 -28.56 -6.72 1.30
C GLY A 236 -27.15 -7.23 1.02
N CYS A 237 -26.85 -8.50 1.34
CA CYS A 237 -25.49 -9.04 1.18
C CYS A 237 -25.03 -9.13 -0.27
N PHE A 238 -25.95 -9.08 -1.25
CA PHE A 238 -25.64 -9.18 -2.67
C PHE A 238 -25.71 -7.83 -3.40
N ASP A 239 -25.96 -6.75 -2.67
CA ASP A 239 -25.96 -5.39 -3.21
C ASP A 239 -24.54 -5.03 -3.70
N ASP A 240 -24.44 -4.55 -4.93
CA ASP A 240 -23.18 -4.22 -5.60
C ASP A 240 -22.16 -5.38 -5.64
N LEU A 241 -22.62 -6.64 -5.66
CA LEU A 241 -21.74 -7.79 -5.86
C LEU A 241 -21.07 -7.73 -7.25
N ALA A 242 -19.78 -8.05 -7.37
CA ALA A 242 -19.09 -7.99 -8.66
C ALA A 242 -19.32 -9.26 -9.50
N GLY A 243 -19.34 -10.44 -8.89
CA GLY A 243 -19.53 -11.72 -9.57
C GLY A 243 -19.73 -12.88 -8.60
N LEU A 244 -20.18 -14.03 -9.10
CA LEU A 244 -20.44 -15.22 -8.31
C LEU A 244 -19.77 -16.48 -8.89
N VAL A 245 -19.03 -17.19 -8.06
CA VAL A 245 -18.38 -18.47 -8.35
C VAL A 245 -18.96 -19.55 -7.44
N LEU A 246 -19.46 -20.64 -8.00
CA LEU A 246 -19.96 -21.78 -7.24
C LEU A 246 -18.93 -22.91 -7.25
N GLY A 247 -18.55 -23.34 -6.05
CA GLY A 247 -17.73 -24.51 -5.79
C GLY A 247 -18.53 -25.81 -5.75
N SER A 248 -18.07 -26.72 -4.90
CA SER A 248 -18.72 -28.00 -4.67
C SER A 248 -19.89 -27.82 -3.70
N PHE A 249 -21.11 -28.14 -4.16
CA PHE A 249 -22.28 -28.36 -3.31
C PHE A 249 -22.48 -29.86 -3.13
N LYS A 250 -21.65 -30.44 -2.25
CA LYS A 250 -21.58 -31.90 -2.11
C LYS A 250 -22.76 -32.42 -1.30
N ASP A 251 -23.41 -33.47 -1.78
CA ASP A 251 -24.56 -34.09 -1.09
C ASP A 251 -25.74 -33.09 -0.88
N CYS A 252 -25.84 -32.06 -1.75
CA CYS A 252 -26.88 -31.00 -1.65
C CYS A 252 -28.03 -31.16 -2.66
N GLY A 253 -28.05 -32.26 -3.42
CA GLY A 253 -28.97 -32.50 -4.52
C GLY A 253 -28.33 -32.31 -5.91
N PRO A 254 -29.12 -32.45 -6.99
CA PRO A 254 -28.65 -32.29 -8.36
C PRO A 254 -28.12 -30.87 -8.63
N VAL A 255 -27.01 -30.77 -9.36
CA VAL A 255 -26.39 -29.48 -9.72
C VAL A 255 -27.37 -28.58 -10.49
N SER A 256 -28.25 -29.16 -11.31
CA SER A 256 -29.29 -28.43 -12.05
C SER A 256 -30.29 -27.71 -11.14
N GLU A 257 -30.66 -28.32 -10.01
CA GLU A 257 -31.57 -27.67 -9.04
C GLU A 257 -30.88 -26.50 -8.35
N ILE A 258 -29.60 -26.66 -7.99
CA ILE A 258 -28.79 -25.60 -7.38
C ILE A 258 -28.61 -24.44 -8.35
N ILE A 259 -28.35 -24.72 -9.64
CA ILE A 259 -28.31 -23.70 -10.69
C ILE A 259 -29.66 -22.96 -10.76
N GLY A 260 -30.78 -23.68 -10.73
CA GLY A 260 -32.12 -23.08 -10.76
C GLY A 260 -32.38 -22.16 -9.56
N VAL A 261 -32.00 -22.58 -8.35
CA VAL A 261 -32.08 -21.72 -7.15
C VAL A 261 -31.23 -20.46 -7.31
N VAL A 262 -29.97 -20.61 -7.71
CA VAL A 262 -29.06 -19.46 -7.87
C VAL A 262 -29.55 -18.51 -8.96
N ASP A 263 -29.96 -19.01 -10.11
CA ASP A 263 -30.48 -18.17 -11.20
C ASP A 263 -31.72 -17.38 -10.75
N ASN A 264 -32.64 -18.03 -10.02
CA ASN A 264 -33.83 -17.38 -9.46
C ASN A 264 -33.50 -16.29 -8.43
N ILE A 265 -32.59 -16.56 -7.48
CA ILE A 265 -32.18 -15.59 -6.45
C ILE A 265 -31.49 -14.37 -7.08
N PHE A 266 -30.64 -14.61 -8.08
CA PHE A 266 -29.83 -13.57 -8.70
C PHE A 266 -30.44 -13.03 -10.00
N LYS A 267 -31.71 -13.33 -10.31
CA LYS A 267 -32.37 -12.95 -11.58
C LYS A 267 -32.33 -11.44 -11.87
N GLU A 268 -32.37 -10.61 -10.82
CA GLU A 268 -32.37 -9.15 -10.90
C GLU A 268 -30.96 -8.53 -10.80
N HIS A 269 -29.92 -9.34 -10.56
CA HIS A 269 -28.54 -8.88 -10.46
C HIS A 269 -27.85 -9.05 -11.82
N ASN A 270 -27.24 -8.02 -12.39
CA ASN A 270 -26.53 -8.15 -13.66
C ASN A 270 -25.03 -8.47 -13.46
N ILE A 271 -24.76 -9.64 -12.87
CA ILE A 271 -23.40 -10.10 -12.53
C ILE A 271 -23.05 -11.41 -13.25
N PRO A 272 -21.77 -11.64 -13.59
CA PRO A 272 -21.32 -12.94 -14.10
C PRO A 272 -21.42 -14.04 -13.05
N ILE A 273 -21.94 -15.21 -13.45
CA ILE A 273 -22.14 -16.36 -12.56
C ILE A 273 -21.68 -17.65 -13.24
N ILE A 274 -20.84 -18.42 -12.56
CA ILE A 274 -20.33 -19.70 -13.06
C ILE A 274 -20.23 -20.75 -11.95
N THR A 275 -20.48 -22.02 -12.30
CA THR A 275 -20.30 -23.18 -11.42
C THR A 275 -19.31 -24.19 -11.97
N GLY A 276 -18.97 -25.21 -11.18
CA GLY A 276 -18.10 -26.33 -11.58
C GLY A 276 -16.65 -26.20 -11.11
N PHE A 277 -16.38 -25.26 -10.20
CA PHE A 277 -15.07 -25.11 -9.56
C PHE A 277 -14.86 -26.23 -8.53
N GLU A 278 -13.70 -26.87 -8.56
CA GLU A 278 -13.35 -27.95 -7.64
C GLU A 278 -12.83 -27.40 -6.29
N VAL A 279 -13.67 -26.64 -5.60
CA VAL A 279 -13.34 -25.98 -4.32
C VAL A 279 -14.40 -26.37 -3.29
N GLY A 280 -13.98 -26.71 -2.07
CA GLY A 280 -14.88 -27.18 -1.01
C GLY A 280 -14.85 -28.69 -0.80
N HIS A 281 -16.00 -29.29 -0.49
CA HIS A 281 -16.10 -30.67 0.00
C HIS A 281 -15.98 -31.80 -1.06
N GLY A 282 -15.72 -31.46 -2.32
CA GLY A 282 -15.58 -32.41 -3.42
C GLY A 282 -14.35 -33.31 -3.33
N LYS A 283 -14.11 -34.11 -4.38
CA LYS A 283 -12.91 -34.98 -4.49
C LYS A 283 -11.61 -34.16 -4.50
N ASN A 284 -11.66 -33.00 -5.13
CA ASN A 284 -10.58 -32.03 -5.19
C ASN A 284 -11.03 -30.78 -4.44
N ASN A 285 -10.07 -30.13 -3.77
CA ASN A 285 -10.29 -28.86 -3.08
C ASN A 285 -9.14 -27.92 -3.44
N ILE A 286 -9.34 -27.09 -4.47
CA ILE A 286 -8.36 -26.11 -4.92
C ILE A 286 -8.33 -24.96 -3.93
N THR A 287 -7.12 -24.60 -3.48
CA THR A 287 -6.95 -23.49 -2.53
C THR A 287 -7.28 -22.15 -3.20
N ILE A 288 -8.20 -21.40 -2.58
CA ILE A 288 -8.58 -20.04 -2.99
C ILE A 288 -8.07 -19.03 -1.94
N PRO A 289 -7.28 -18.02 -2.35
CA PRO A 289 -7.00 -16.84 -1.54
C PRO A 289 -8.25 -15.98 -1.36
N ILE A 290 -8.64 -15.72 -0.12
CA ILE A 290 -9.71 -14.79 0.25
C ILE A 290 -9.10 -13.42 0.49
N GLY A 291 -9.71 -12.42 -0.13
CA GLY A 291 -9.39 -11.01 -0.10
C GLY A 291 -8.46 -10.55 -1.24
N LEU A 292 -7.90 -11.47 -2.02
CA LEU A 292 -7.03 -11.10 -3.13
C LEU A 292 -7.85 -10.69 -4.36
N ASN A 293 -7.42 -9.64 -5.06
CA ASN A 293 -8.07 -9.21 -6.31
C ASN A 293 -7.94 -10.26 -7.41
N ALA A 294 -9.05 -10.49 -8.11
CA ALA A 294 -9.12 -11.41 -9.23
C ALA A 294 -10.06 -10.87 -10.32
N THR A 295 -9.93 -11.45 -11.51
CA THR A 295 -10.85 -11.29 -12.63
C THR A 295 -11.56 -12.62 -12.85
N LEU A 296 -12.90 -12.57 -12.84
CA LEU A 296 -13.77 -13.65 -13.28
C LEU A 296 -14.18 -13.41 -14.72
N ASP A 297 -13.73 -14.28 -15.62
CA ASP A 297 -14.15 -14.34 -17.03
C ASP A 297 -14.96 -15.62 -17.25
N THR A 298 -16.27 -15.47 -17.37
CA THR A 298 -17.18 -16.61 -17.56
C THR A 298 -17.22 -17.11 -19.00
N GLY A 299 -16.77 -16.31 -19.98
CA GLY A 299 -16.62 -16.74 -21.37
C GLY A 299 -15.41 -17.65 -21.53
N ARG A 300 -14.29 -17.30 -20.87
CA ARG A 300 -13.07 -18.14 -20.80
C ARG A 300 -13.11 -19.20 -19.70
N GLN A 301 -14.15 -19.20 -18.87
CA GLN A 301 -14.28 -20.04 -17.67
C GLN A 301 -13.02 -20.00 -16.80
N LEU A 302 -12.66 -18.80 -16.36
CA LEU A 302 -11.40 -18.54 -15.68
C LEU A 302 -11.59 -17.56 -14.53
N LEU A 303 -11.10 -17.94 -13.35
CA LEU A 303 -10.85 -17.02 -12.24
C LEU A 303 -9.33 -16.81 -12.15
N SER A 304 -8.85 -15.62 -12.53
CA SER A 304 -7.43 -15.28 -12.52
C SER A 304 -7.15 -14.23 -11.47
N PHE A 305 -6.24 -14.51 -10.54
CA PHE A 305 -5.79 -13.52 -9.57
C PHE A 305 -4.87 -12.50 -10.24
N HIS A 306 -4.71 -11.33 -9.64
CA HIS A 306 -3.91 -10.23 -10.22
C HIS A 306 -2.46 -10.26 -9.77
N GLU A 307 -2.18 -10.91 -8.64
CA GLU A 307 -0.87 -11.01 -8.04
C GLU A 307 -0.72 -12.34 -7.27
N PRO A 308 0.48 -12.70 -6.78
CA PRO A 308 0.69 -13.89 -5.98
C PRO A 308 0.03 -13.79 -4.61
N ALA A 309 -0.48 -14.91 -4.08
CA ALA A 309 -1.23 -14.91 -2.83
C ALA A 309 -0.38 -14.72 -1.55
N THR A 310 0.94 -14.71 -1.68
CA THR A 310 1.89 -14.57 -0.56
C THR A 310 3.03 -13.63 -0.93
N SER A 311 3.56 -12.93 0.07
CA SER A 311 4.67 -12.00 -0.07
C SER A 311 6.03 -12.67 0.15
N ASN A 312 7.07 -12.17 -0.50
CA ASN A 312 8.46 -12.61 -0.28
C ASN A 312 9.03 -12.17 1.09
N LYS A 313 8.26 -11.47 1.93
CA LYS A 313 8.69 -10.99 3.24
C LYS A 313 8.58 -12.11 4.29
N HIS A 314 9.61 -12.95 4.42
CA HIS A 314 9.76 -13.74 5.65
C HIS A 314 10.01 -12.82 6.84
N ARG A 315 9.01 -12.65 7.70
CA ARG A 315 9.18 -12.01 9.00
C ARG A 315 10.19 -12.80 9.85
N ALA A 316 11.39 -12.26 10.03
CA ALA A 316 12.29 -12.58 11.13
C ALA A 316 12.67 -11.27 11.85
N LYS A 317 12.31 -11.16 13.12
CA LYS A 317 12.64 -10.02 14.01
C LYS A 317 13.74 -10.45 14.99
N SER A 318 14.78 -9.62 15.08
CA SER A 318 15.53 -9.21 16.28
C SER A 318 15.73 -10.23 17.42
N LYS A 319 16.96 -10.75 17.55
CA LYS A 319 17.78 -10.71 18.77
C LYS A 319 19.26 -10.78 18.34
N GLU A 320 20.11 -10.04 19.04
CA GLU A 320 21.53 -9.82 18.77
C GLU A 320 22.31 -11.12 18.55
N GLN A 321 23.23 -11.08 17.58
CA GLN A 321 24.12 -12.17 17.15
C GLN A 321 25.31 -12.36 18.12
N PRO A 322 25.97 -13.53 18.06
CA PRO A 322 27.20 -13.55 17.27
C PRO A 322 27.11 -14.47 16.05
N ALA A 323 27.90 -14.11 15.05
CA ALA A 323 27.87 -14.58 13.66
C ALA A 323 28.09 -16.09 13.47
N THR A 324 27.48 -16.69 12.44
CA THR A 324 28.15 -17.07 11.17
C THR A 324 27.27 -17.92 10.22
N SER A 325 27.28 -17.53 8.93
CA SER A 325 27.06 -18.31 7.68
C SER A 325 25.68 -18.99 7.43
N ASN A 326 25.02 -18.98 6.26
CA ASN A 326 25.46 -18.79 4.87
C ASN A 326 24.33 -18.32 3.92
N GLN A 327 24.68 -17.34 3.09
CA GLN A 327 24.45 -17.21 1.64
C GLN A 327 23.02 -17.03 1.06
N GLN A 328 22.60 -15.75 0.99
CA GLN A 328 22.12 -15.13 -0.27
C GLN A 328 23.24 -15.18 -1.33
N PRO A 329 23.05 -14.83 -2.62
CA PRO A 329 24.19 -14.43 -3.45
C PRO A 329 25.01 -13.44 -2.62
N ALA A 330 26.25 -13.82 -2.30
CA ALA A 330 26.97 -13.34 -1.13
C ALA A 330 27.46 -11.88 -1.22
N THR A 331 26.92 -11.09 -2.15
CA THR A 331 27.51 -9.84 -2.61
C THR A 331 26.74 -8.57 -2.20
N SER A 332 25.45 -8.55 -1.83
CA SER A 332 24.77 -7.27 -1.52
C SER A 332 24.73 -6.87 -0.04
N LYS A 333 24.43 -7.78 0.88
CA LYS A 333 24.31 -7.48 2.33
C LYS A 333 25.66 -7.28 3.04
N ALA A 334 26.73 -7.89 2.52
CA ALA A 334 28.10 -7.60 2.98
C ALA A 334 28.54 -6.19 2.60
N THR A 335 28.04 -5.69 1.47
CA THR A 335 28.49 -4.46 0.83
C THR A 335 27.91 -3.20 1.49
N MET A 336 26.65 -3.23 1.95
CA MET A 336 26.00 -2.06 2.58
C MET A 336 26.26 -1.88 4.10
N LYS A 337 27.17 -2.64 4.71
CA LYS A 337 27.48 -2.52 6.15
C LYS A 337 27.97 -1.13 6.54
N GLN A 338 28.79 -0.51 5.68
CA GLN A 338 29.30 0.85 5.92
C GLN A 338 28.15 1.87 5.97
N VAL A 339 27.16 1.73 5.09
CA VAL A 339 25.96 2.59 5.06
C VAL A 339 25.14 2.43 6.34
N ASP A 340 24.88 1.19 6.78
CA ASP A 340 24.16 0.93 8.04
C ASP A 340 24.89 1.54 9.26
N SER A 341 26.22 1.38 9.31
CA SER A 341 27.05 1.98 10.37
C SER A 341 26.97 3.50 10.37
N LEU A 342 27.04 4.13 9.20
CA LEU A 342 26.92 5.59 9.06
C LEU A 342 25.55 6.09 9.51
N MET A 343 24.47 5.39 9.17
CA MET A 343 23.12 5.74 9.61
C MET A 343 22.97 5.63 11.13
N ARG A 344 23.53 4.59 11.77
CA ARG A 344 23.54 4.45 13.24
C ARG A 344 24.37 5.53 13.91
N GLN A 345 25.54 5.85 13.35
CA GLN A 345 26.39 6.94 13.82
C GLN A 345 25.64 8.28 13.77
N ALA A 346 24.90 8.53 12.69
CA ALA A 346 24.10 9.75 12.54
C ALA A 346 23.04 9.90 13.65
N ILE A 347 22.42 8.80 14.09
CA ILE A 347 21.51 8.82 15.24
C ILE A 347 22.27 9.15 16.53
N SER A 348 23.42 8.52 16.79
CA SER A 348 24.19 8.78 18.01
C SER A 348 24.81 10.18 18.06
N GLU A 349 25.06 10.79 16.90
CA GLU A 349 25.59 12.15 16.78
C GLU A 349 24.49 13.22 16.69
N ASP A 350 23.23 12.84 16.90
CA ASP A 350 22.05 13.69 16.81
C ASP A 350 21.97 14.47 15.49
N VAL A 351 22.35 13.84 14.37
CA VAL A 351 22.16 14.41 13.03
C VAL A 351 20.67 14.54 12.71
N PHE A 352 19.89 13.55 13.15
CA PHE A 352 18.43 13.54 13.17
C PHE A 352 17.97 12.51 14.23
N PRO A 353 16.79 12.68 14.86
CA PRO A 353 16.29 11.71 15.82
C PRO A 353 15.94 10.35 15.22
N GLY A 354 15.50 10.32 13.97
CA GLY A 354 15.17 9.12 13.25
C GLY A 354 15.13 9.31 11.74
N ALA A 355 15.26 8.20 11.02
CA ALA A 355 15.30 8.18 9.57
C ALA A 355 14.81 6.87 8.98
N VAL A 356 14.38 6.92 7.73
CA VAL A 356 14.18 5.76 6.85
C VAL A 356 15.02 5.97 5.60
N LEU A 357 15.87 4.99 5.28
CA LEU A 357 16.71 4.99 4.08
C LEU A 357 16.29 3.83 3.18
N LEU A 358 15.95 4.13 1.93
CA LEU A 358 15.67 3.16 0.87
C LEU A 358 16.61 3.42 -0.30
N VAL A 359 17.28 2.36 -0.76
CA VAL A 359 18.15 2.36 -1.93
C VAL A 359 17.69 1.26 -2.88
N ALA A 360 17.50 1.61 -4.14
CA ALA A 360 17.16 0.68 -5.21
C ALA A 360 18.14 0.83 -6.39
N ARG A 361 18.39 -0.28 -7.08
CA ARG A 361 19.17 -0.33 -8.33
C ARG A 361 18.47 -1.32 -9.28
N ASN A 362 18.26 -0.93 -10.53
CA ASN A 362 17.59 -1.77 -11.55
C ASN A 362 16.25 -2.34 -11.06
N ASP A 363 15.36 -1.46 -10.59
CA ASP A 363 14.01 -1.82 -10.10
C ASP A 363 13.98 -2.77 -8.88
N SER A 364 15.14 -3.01 -8.26
CA SER A 364 15.29 -3.86 -7.08
C SER A 364 15.73 -3.03 -5.88
N ILE A 365 14.96 -3.10 -4.79
CA ILE A 365 15.37 -2.51 -3.51
C ILE A 365 16.54 -3.33 -2.93
N VAL A 366 17.70 -2.68 -2.81
CA VAL A 366 18.95 -3.29 -2.33
C VAL A 366 19.27 -2.93 -0.87
N PHE A 367 18.66 -1.87 -0.34
CA PHE A 367 18.74 -1.48 1.07
C PHE A 367 17.45 -0.81 1.49
N PHE A 368 16.87 -1.18 2.64
CA PHE A 368 15.67 -0.52 3.16
C PHE A 368 15.54 -0.71 4.67
N GLU A 369 15.90 0.32 5.42
CA GLU A 369 16.01 0.24 6.89
C GLU A 369 15.50 1.52 7.56
N ALA A 370 15.09 1.37 8.83
CA ALA A 370 14.63 2.46 9.70
C ALA A 370 15.51 2.60 10.94
N TYR A 371 15.75 3.84 11.35
CA TYR A 371 16.71 4.22 12.38
C TYR A 371 16.08 5.19 13.38
N GLY A 372 16.42 5.06 14.66
CA GLY A 372 16.06 6.03 15.70
C GLY A 372 14.57 6.10 16.03
N TYR A 373 14.06 7.31 16.27
CA TYR A 373 12.72 7.58 16.79
C TYR A 373 11.88 8.43 15.84
N ALA A 374 10.64 7.98 15.60
CA ALA A 374 9.61 8.79 14.94
C ALA A 374 9.17 9.95 15.85
N ASN A 375 9.19 9.77 17.17
CA ASN A 375 8.93 10.82 18.14
C ASN A 375 9.74 10.58 19.42
N ILE A 376 10.67 11.49 19.75
CA ILE A 376 11.54 11.37 20.94
C ILE A 376 10.80 11.53 22.27
N PHE A 377 9.69 12.28 22.29
CA PHE A 377 8.93 12.54 23.52
C PHE A 377 8.11 11.32 23.93
N SER A 378 7.38 10.72 22.99
CA SER A 378 6.64 9.47 23.21
C SER A 378 7.53 8.22 23.13
N ARG A 379 8.81 8.39 22.76
CA ARG A 379 9.77 7.31 22.47
C ARG A 379 9.27 6.34 21.39
N ARG A 380 8.35 6.76 20.51
CA ARG A 380 7.88 5.95 19.39
C ARG A 380 9.04 5.72 18.41
N LYS A 381 9.41 4.46 18.20
CA LYS A 381 10.49 4.07 17.28
C LYS A 381 10.12 4.39 15.84
N MET A 382 11.14 4.75 15.06
CA MET A 382 11.01 4.87 13.62
C MET A 382 10.71 3.50 13.00
N THR A 383 9.84 3.46 11.99
CA THR A 383 9.54 2.26 11.22
C THR A 383 9.63 2.56 9.73
N ILE A 384 9.81 1.54 8.91
CA ILE A 384 9.86 1.71 7.44
C ILE A 384 8.53 2.25 6.87
N ASP A 385 7.44 2.09 7.60
CA ASP A 385 6.09 2.56 7.24
C ASP A 385 5.77 3.94 7.81
N THR A 386 6.72 4.60 8.50
CA THR A 386 6.50 5.92 9.08
C THR A 386 6.25 6.96 7.99
N ILE A 387 5.22 7.78 8.19
CA ILE A 387 4.82 8.83 7.25
C ILE A 387 5.53 10.14 7.65
N PHE A 388 6.22 10.77 6.71
CA PHE A 388 6.95 12.01 6.93
C PHE A 388 6.21 13.19 6.31
N ASP A 389 6.31 14.35 6.94
CA ASP A 389 6.14 15.62 6.23
C ASP A 389 7.29 15.76 5.23
N LEU A 390 6.95 15.73 3.94
CA LEU A 390 7.93 15.74 2.87
C LEU A 390 8.42 17.15 2.53
N ALA A 391 7.85 18.18 3.14
CA ALA A 391 8.20 19.58 2.95
C ALA A 391 8.35 19.92 1.46
N SER A 392 9.48 20.50 1.07
CA SER A 392 9.78 20.91 -0.30
C SER A 392 9.79 19.78 -1.34
N LEU A 393 9.82 18.50 -0.96
CA LEU A 393 9.63 17.42 -1.95
C LEU A 393 8.22 17.45 -2.58
N THR A 394 7.27 18.20 -2.00
CA THR A 394 5.98 18.52 -2.64
C THR A 394 6.16 19.08 -4.06
N LYS A 395 7.22 19.86 -4.30
CA LYS A 395 7.53 20.45 -5.60
C LYS A 395 7.72 19.36 -6.68
N PRO A 396 8.75 18.49 -6.59
CA PRO A 396 9.00 17.44 -7.58
C PRO A 396 8.03 16.26 -7.52
N LEU A 397 7.34 16.02 -6.39
CA LEU A 397 6.50 14.83 -6.23
C LEU A 397 5.01 15.08 -6.46
N ALA A 398 4.53 16.33 -6.39
CA ALA A 398 3.13 16.67 -6.62
C ALA A 398 2.99 17.72 -7.75
N THR A 399 3.53 18.92 -7.54
CA THR A 399 3.29 20.05 -8.44
C THR A 399 3.92 19.84 -9.81
N THR A 400 5.15 19.34 -9.86
CA THR A 400 5.84 19.04 -11.13
C THR A 400 5.11 17.94 -11.93
N PRO A 401 4.75 16.77 -11.36
CA PRO A 401 3.93 15.77 -12.04
C PRO A 401 2.57 16.31 -12.51
N ALA A 402 1.92 17.17 -11.73
CA ALA A 402 0.68 17.82 -12.17
C ALA A 402 0.89 18.67 -13.43
N VAL A 403 1.96 19.46 -13.45
CA VAL A 403 2.35 20.27 -14.62
C VAL A 403 2.70 19.39 -15.80
N MET A 404 3.45 18.29 -15.61
CA MET A 404 3.74 17.32 -16.67
C MET A 404 2.46 16.73 -17.26
N SER A 405 1.52 16.32 -16.42
CA SER A 405 0.22 15.78 -16.85
C SER A 405 -0.55 16.79 -17.70
N LEU A 406 -0.63 18.05 -17.27
CA LEU A 406 -1.30 19.10 -18.04
C LEU A 406 -0.58 19.43 -19.36
N VAL A 407 0.75 19.33 -19.41
CA VAL A 407 1.54 19.49 -20.65
C VAL A 407 1.28 18.33 -21.60
N GLN A 408 1.29 17.09 -21.11
CA GLN A 408 0.96 15.89 -21.89
C GLN A 408 -0.45 15.98 -22.49
N GLN A 409 -1.41 16.43 -21.69
CA GLN A 409 -2.80 16.67 -22.11
C GLN A 409 -2.95 17.89 -23.04
N ARG A 410 -1.86 18.60 -23.37
CA ARG A 410 -1.82 19.82 -24.18
C ARG A 410 -2.69 20.96 -23.62
N LYS A 411 -3.00 20.93 -22.32
CA LYS A 411 -3.76 21.97 -21.61
C LYS A 411 -2.86 23.09 -21.09
N LEU A 412 -1.57 22.81 -20.91
CA LEU A 412 -0.56 23.75 -20.44
C LEU A 412 0.68 23.69 -21.34
N GLY A 413 1.30 24.83 -21.61
CA GLY A 413 2.56 24.91 -22.35
C GLY A 413 3.70 25.44 -21.49
N LEU A 414 4.91 24.86 -21.63
CA LEU A 414 6.09 25.31 -20.88
C LEU A 414 6.47 26.78 -21.16
N GLU A 415 6.19 27.25 -22.38
CA GLU A 415 6.46 28.62 -22.82
C GLU A 415 5.28 29.58 -22.58
N GLN A 416 4.14 29.09 -22.09
CA GLN A 416 2.99 29.94 -21.76
C GLN A 416 3.33 30.86 -20.58
N THR A 417 2.81 32.09 -20.64
CA THR A 417 3.07 33.14 -19.65
C THR A 417 1.99 33.18 -18.57
N LEU A 418 2.32 33.65 -17.37
CA LEU A 418 1.37 33.75 -16.27
C LEU A 418 0.13 34.58 -16.60
N GLU A 419 0.26 35.68 -17.32
CA GLU A 419 -0.88 36.53 -17.67
C GLU A 419 -1.88 35.87 -18.63
N SER A 420 -1.42 34.88 -19.40
CA SER A 420 -2.27 34.11 -20.32
C SER A 420 -3.14 33.08 -19.57
N ILE A 421 -2.67 32.60 -18.41
CA ILE A 421 -3.32 31.54 -17.63
C ILE A 421 -4.08 32.11 -16.43
N LEU A 422 -3.47 33.05 -15.71
CA LEU A 422 -3.98 33.64 -14.48
C LEU A 422 -4.24 35.14 -14.70
N PRO A 423 -5.49 35.55 -14.95
CA PRO A 423 -5.83 36.94 -15.28
C PRO A 423 -5.37 37.98 -14.24
N CYS A 424 -5.20 37.58 -12.98
CA CYS A 424 -4.70 38.48 -11.93
C CYS A 424 -3.24 38.94 -12.13
N PHE A 425 -2.47 38.32 -13.02
CA PHE A 425 -1.11 38.73 -13.37
C PHE A 425 -1.04 39.58 -14.65
N LYS A 426 -2.15 39.87 -15.34
CA LYS A 426 -2.17 40.77 -16.50
C LYS A 426 -1.66 42.16 -16.11
N LYS A 427 -0.78 42.73 -16.93
CA LYS A 427 -0.17 44.06 -16.73
C LYS A 427 0.63 44.18 -15.42
N THR A 428 1.13 43.06 -14.90
CA THR A 428 2.10 43.04 -13.79
C THR A 428 3.50 42.77 -14.32
N ASP A 429 4.52 43.12 -13.55
CA ASP A 429 5.93 42.77 -13.80
C ASP A 429 6.16 41.24 -13.93
N LYS A 430 5.27 40.43 -13.34
CA LYS A 430 5.30 38.96 -13.39
C LYS A 430 4.53 38.36 -14.56
N GLY A 431 3.75 39.14 -15.29
CA GLY A 431 2.84 38.64 -16.31
C GLY A 431 3.55 37.79 -17.38
N GLN A 432 4.77 38.19 -17.75
CA GLN A 432 5.61 37.53 -18.76
C GLN A 432 6.43 36.33 -18.22
N ILE A 433 6.31 35.99 -16.94
CA ILE A 433 6.99 34.81 -16.40
C ILE A 433 6.40 33.56 -17.06
N LYS A 434 7.26 32.72 -17.63
CA LYS A 434 6.88 31.46 -18.26
C LYS A 434 6.77 30.33 -17.24
N ILE A 435 5.95 29.32 -17.53
CA ILE A 435 5.85 28.11 -16.69
C ILE A 435 7.21 27.43 -16.50
N LYS A 436 7.99 27.32 -17.58
CA LYS A 436 9.38 26.83 -17.54
C LYS A 436 10.24 27.60 -16.54
N SER A 437 10.09 28.92 -16.45
CA SER A 437 10.89 29.74 -15.55
C SER A 437 10.58 29.52 -14.07
N LEU A 438 9.33 29.17 -13.75
CA LEU A 438 8.93 28.80 -12.39
C LEU A 438 9.51 27.44 -12.01
N LEU A 439 9.43 26.44 -12.91
CA LEU A 439 10.00 25.11 -12.72
C LEU A 439 11.53 25.14 -12.54
N CYS A 440 12.23 26.04 -13.24
CA CYS A 440 13.67 26.21 -13.15
C CYS A 440 14.14 27.08 -11.98
N HIS A 441 13.23 27.64 -11.18
CA HIS A 441 13.57 28.63 -10.15
C HIS A 441 14.37 29.83 -10.69
N ASN A 442 14.07 30.32 -11.90
CA ASN A 442 14.70 31.52 -12.48
C ASN A 442 13.68 32.61 -12.83
N SER A 443 12.53 32.59 -12.14
CA SER A 443 11.42 33.52 -12.36
C SER A 443 11.69 34.94 -11.88
N GLY A 444 12.72 35.18 -11.07
CA GLY A 444 12.98 36.48 -10.45
C GLY A 444 12.25 36.75 -9.14
N LEU A 445 11.43 35.79 -8.67
CA LEU A 445 10.71 35.91 -7.41
C LEU A 445 11.64 35.72 -6.20
N PRO A 446 11.34 36.35 -5.04
CA PRO A 446 12.03 36.07 -3.79
C PRO A 446 12.00 34.59 -3.41
N ALA A 447 13.00 34.17 -2.64
CA ALA A 447 13.09 32.78 -2.20
C ALA A 447 11.89 32.39 -1.30
N TYR A 448 11.55 33.27 -0.37
CA TYR A 448 10.51 33.07 0.64
C TYR A 448 9.97 34.42 1.14
N SER A 449 8.69 34.46 1.49
CA SER A 449 8.02 35.60 2.14
C SER A 449 7.12 35.06 3.24
N GLU A 450 7.08 35.75 4.39
CA GLU A 450 6.28 35.36 5.56
C GLU A 450 4.80 35.73 5.42
N TYR A 451 4.14 35.25 4.37
CA TYR A 451 2.72 35.54 4.14
C TYR A 451 1.83 35.03 5.25
N TYR A 452 2.23 33.99 5.98
CA TYR A 452 1.47 33.42 7.08
C TYR A 452 1.10 34.45 8.16
N TYR A 453 1.94 35.46 8.44
CA TYR A 453 1.59 36.55 9.36
C TYR A 453 0.46 37.46 8.87
N LYS A 454 0.37 37.65 7.56
CA LYS A 454 -0.71 38.43 6.94
C LYS A 454 -1.98 37.58 6.80
N LEU A 455 -1.82 36.33 6.40
CA LEU A 455 -2.92 35.38 6.21
C LEU A 455 -3.58 34.94 7.52
N SER A 456 -2.86 34.92 8.64
CA SER A 456 -3.42 34.63 9.96
C SER A 456 -4.49 35.63 10.39
N LYS A 457 -4.43 36.87 9.86
CA LYS A 457 -5.41 37.94 10.08
C LYS A 457 -6.61 37.88 9.12
N VAL A 458 -6.62 36.92 8.21
CA VAL A 458 -7.66 36.73 7.18
C VAL A 458 -8.49 35.48 7.50
N PRO A 459 -9.83 35.54 7.40
CA PRO A 459 -10.70 34.36 7.55
C PRO A 459 -10.30 33.21 6.62
N PRO A 460 -10.37 31.92 7.06
CA PRO A 460 -9.86 30.78 6.30
C PRO A 460 -10.33 30.69 4.84
N ASP A 461 -11.62 30.94 4.60
CA ASP A 461 -12.27 30.95 3.29
C ASP A 461 -11.73 32.05 2.35
N ALA A 462 -11.26 33.17 2.90
CA ALA A 462 -10.69 34.29 2.15
C ALA A 462 -9.18 34.19 1.94
N ARG A 463 -8.47 33.29 2.63
CA ARG A 463 -6.98 33.20 2.57
C ARG A 463 -6.44 32.89 1.19
N ARG A 464 -7.11 32.03 0.41
CA ARG A 464 -6.73 31.73 -0.98
C ARG A 464 -6.73 32.96 -1.87
N LYS A 465 -7.76 33.81 -1.76
CA LYS A 465 -7.84 35.08 -2.48
C LYS A 465 -6.79 36.09 -2.00
N ALA A 466 -6.55 36.15 -0.69
CA ALA A 466 -5.53 37.02 -0.10
C ALA A 466 -4.11 36.63 -0.54
N LEU A 467 -3.76 35.33 -0.56
CA LEU A 467 -2.47 34.86 -1.07
C LEU A 467 -2.25 35.28 -2.52
N LYS A 468 -3.26 35.11 -3.40
CA LYS A 468 -3.19 35.57 -4.80
C LYS A 468 -2.84 37.06 -4.88
N SER A 469 -3.48 37.89 -4.05
CA SER A 469 -3.22 39.33 -3.98
C SER A 469 -1.80 39.64 -3.49
N LEU A 470 -1.29 38.89 -2.51
CA LEU A 470 0.08 39.04 -2.02
C LEU A 470 1.12 38.67 -3.09
N LEU A 471 0.94 37.54 -3.77
CA LEU A 471 1.84 37.08 -4.84
C LEU A 471 1.88 38.07 -6.03
N VAL A 472 0.74 38.68 -6.37
CA VAL A 472 0.68 39.72 -7.42
C VAL A 472 1.49 40.95 -7.03
N LYS A 473 1.38 41.38 -5.76
CA LYS A 473 2.02 42.59 -5.22
C LYS A 473 3.50 42.41 -4.85
N GLU A 474 3.97 41.18 -4.70
CA GLU A 474 5.36 40.88 -4.32
C GLU A 474 6.34 41.46 -5.34
N SER A 475 7.45 42.06 -4.95
CA SER A 475 8.38 42.61 -5.95
C SER A 475 9.31 41.53 -6.51
N MET A 476 9.56 41.56 -7.82
CA MET A 476 10.65 40.76 -8.40
C MET A 476 12.01 41.30 -7.97
N LEU A 477 12.96 40.40 -7.66
CA LEU A 477 14.34 40.76 -7.29
C LEU A 477 15.24 40.96 -8.53
N HIS A 478 14.92 40.29 -9.63
CA HIS A 478 15.63 40.38 -10.89
C HIS A 478 14.71 39.97 -12.05
N PRO A 479 15.02 40.37 -13.29
CA PRO A 479 14.28 39.89 -14.46
C PRO A 479 14.33 38.36 -14.60
N THR A 480 13.26 37.80 -15.16
CA THR A 480 13.14 36.37 -15.50
C THR A 480 14.32 35.89 -16.33
N GLY A 481 14.85 34.70 -16.00
CA GLY A 481 15.97 34.07 -16.69
C GLY A 481 17.35 34.60 -16.31
N LYS A 482 17.44 35.74 -15.61
CA LYS A 482 18.74 36.37 -15.31
C LYS A 482 19.55 35.65 -14.24
N LYS A 483 18.89 35.11 -13.22
CA LYS A 483 19.52 34.38 -12.10
C LYS A 483 18.63 33.23 -11.67
N VAL A 484 19.26 32.20 -11.11
CA VAL A 484 18.58 31.07 -10.49
C VAL A 484 18.53 31.33 -9.00
N LEU A 485 17.31 31.39 -8.46
CA LEU A 485 17.03 31.57 -7.04
C LEU A 485 15.90 30.62 -6.66
N TYR A 486 16.23 29.60 -5.86
CA TYR A 486 15.24 28.68 -5.32
C TYR A 486 14.12 29.46 -4.61
N SER A 487 12.88 29.29 -5.10
CA SER A 487 11.73 30.12 -4.72
C SER A 487 10.49 29.28 -4.45
N ASP A 488 10.00 29.38 -3.21
CA ASP A 488 8.74 28.79 -2.80
C ASP A 488 7.55 29.52 -3.44
N LEU A 489 7.65 30.84 -3.60
CA LEU A 489 6.62 31.67 -4.23
C LEU A 489 6.35 31.23 -5.67
N GLY A 490 7.39 30.85 -6.41
CA GLY A 490 7.22 30.31 -7.77
C GLY A 490 6.37 29.04 -7.80
N PHE A 491 6.57 28.14 -6.84
CA PHE A 491 5.79 26.90 -6.73
C PHE A 491 4.41 27.11 -6.12
N MET A 492 4.20 28.11 -5.26
CA MET A 492 2.86 28.55 -4.87
C MET A 492 2.07 28.99 -6.10
N ILE A 493 2.68 29.77 -7.00
CA ILE A 493 2.05 30.19 -8.27
C ILE A 493 1.80 28.98 -9.18
N LEU A 494 2.74 28.03 -9.30
CA LEU A 494 2.50 26.81 -10.08
C LEU A 494 1.32 25.99 -9.54
N GLY A 495 1.15 25.90 -8.22
CA GLY A 495 -0.05 25.30 -7.63
C GLY A 495 -1.33 26.00 -8.09
N LEU A 496 -1.35 27.34 -8.12
CA LEU A 496 -2.49 28.12 -8.63
C LEU A 496 -2.72 27.93 -10.14
N VAL A 497 -1.65 27.79 -10.92
CA VAL A 497 -1.71 27.48 -12.36
C VAL A 497 -2.38 26.12 -12.58
N VAL A 498 -1.92 25.08 -11.86
CA VAL A 498 -2.53 23.74 -11.94
C VAL A 498 -4.01 23.81 -11.61
N GLU A 499 -4.39 24.46 -10.51
CA GLU A 499 -5.80 24.57 -10.12
C GLU A 499 -6.65 25.32 -11.17
N ALA A 500 -6.11 26.40 -11.76
CA ALA A 500 -6.81 27.19 -12.76
C ALA A 500 -7.03 26.41 -14.07
N VAL A 501 -6.06 25.60 -14.48
CA VAL A 501 -6.12 24.83 -15.74
C VAL A 501 -6.89 23.52 -15.57
N ALA A 502 -6.70 22.82 -14.44
CA ALA A 502 -7.38 21.57 -14.15
C ALA A 502 -8.84 21.76 -13.72
N GLY A 503 -9.19 22.92 -13.15
CA GLY A 503 -10.53 23.21 -12.63
C GLY A 503 -10.83 22.55 -11.28
N VAL A 504 -9.86 21.85 -10.69
CA VAL A 504 -9.96 21.19 -9.38
C VAL A 504 -8.74 21.55 -8.52
N ARG A 505 -8.81 21.32 -7.21
CA ARG A 505 -7.70 21.61 -6.29
C ARG A 505 -6.48 20.72 -6.58
N LEU A 506 -5.29 21.22 -6.28
CA LEU A 506 -4.02 20.51 -6.54
C LEU A 506 -4.00 19.10 -5.94
N ASP A 507 -4.43 18.94 -4.69
CA ASP A 507 -4.45 17.67 -3.97
C ASP A 507 -5.35 16.63 -4.62
N HIS A 508 -6.54 17.04 -5.08
CA HIS A 508 -7.44 16.15 -5.81
C HIS A 508 -6.86 15.80 -7.19
N TYR A 509 -6.33 16.78 -7.92
CA TYR A 509 -5.76 16.56 -9.25
C TYR A 509 -4.61 15.54 -9.22
N VAL A 510 -3.65 15.71 -8.31
CA VAL A 510 -2.50 14.78 -8.24
C VAL A 510 -2.91 13.41 -7.71
N SER A 511 -3.88 13.35 -6.80
CA SER A 511 -4.43 12.08 -6.33
C SER A 511 -4.98 11.28 -7.52
N ASP A 512 -5.88 11.89 -8.30
CA ASP A 512 -6.65 11.18 -9.31
C ASP A 512 -5.84 10.89 -10.57
N GLU A 513 -5.00 11.84 -11.01
CA GLU A 513 -4.28 11.73 -12.28
C GLU A 513 -2.90 11.07 -12.15
N ILE A 514 -2.29 11.12 -10.95
CA ILE A 514 -0.90 10.68 -10.75
C ILE A 514 -0.82 9.52 -9.75
N TYR A 515 -1.39 9.65 -8.56
CA TYR A 515 -1.15 8.70 -7.47
C TYR A 515 -2.03 7.44 -7.57
N GLN A 516 -3.34 7.59 -7.75
CA GLN A 516 -4.28 6.47 -7.85
C GLN A 516 -3.97 5.52 -9.03
N PRO A 517 -3.59 5.99 -10.24
CA PRO A 517 -3.19 5.10 -11.33
C PRO A 517 -1.96 4.23 -10.99
N LEU A 518 -1.09 4.72 -10.11
CA LEU A 518 0.08 3.98 -9.60
C LEU A 518 -0.24 3.10 -8.38
N GLY A 519 -1.51 3.04 -7.94
CA GLY A 519 -1.91 2.33 -6.72
C GLY A 519 -1.38 2.96 -5.43
N ILE A 520 -1.02 4.25 -5.46
CA ILE A 520 -0.60 5.00 -4.28
C ILE A 520 -1.87 5.52 -3.57
N ASP A 521 -2.16 4.97 -2.40
CA ASP A 521 -3.36 5.27 -1.60
C ASP A 521 -3.33 6.69 -0.98
N SER A 522 -4.50 7.32 -0.85
CA SER A 522 -4.66 8.68 -0.29
C SER A 522 -4.38 8.75 1.21
N ASP A 523 -4.47 7.63 1.93
CA ASP A 523 -4.44 7.64 3.40
C ASP A 523 -3.08 7.17 3.97
N ARG A 524 -2.25 6.51 3.15
CA ARG A 524 -0.93 5.95 3.55
C ARG A 524 0.15 6.03 2.46
N GLY A 525 -0.19 6.60 1.31
CA GLY A 525 0.68 6.74 0.14
C GLY A 525 1.37 8.11 0.07
N LEU A 526 1.12 8.87 -0.99
CA LEU A 526 1.50 10.27 -1.15
C LEU A 526 0.22 11.08 -1.11
N PHE A 527 0.11 12.03 -0.17
CA PHE A 527 -1.12 12.77 0.03
C PHE A 527 -0.87 14.10 0.71
N PHE A 528 -1.83 15.01 0.61
CA PHE A 528 -1.81 16.25 1.38
C PHE A 528 -2.64 16.12 2.64
N THR A 529 -2.19 16.69 3.76
CA THR A 529 -3.02 16.83 4.96
C THR A 529 -3.89 18.07 4.82
N ASP A 530 -5.10 17.96 4.26
CA ASP A 530 -6.06 19.08 4.25
C ASP A 530 -6.57 19.31 5.68
N LEU A 531 -6.17 20.45 6.27
CA LEU A 531 -6.53 20.84 7.63
C LEU A 531 -8.01 21.19 7.79
N ASN A 532 -8.73 21.39 6.69
CA ASN A 532 -10.19 21.56 6.70
C ASN A 532 -10.93 20.22 6.68
N SER A 533 -10.22 19.12 6.38
CA SER A 533 -10.71 17.74 6.50
C SER A 533 -10.20 17.14 7.81
N LYS A 534 -10.92 16.18 8.41
CA LYS A 534 -10.43 15.47 9.61
C LYS A 534 -9.46 14.36 9.20
N PRO A 535 -8.14 14.43 9.49
CA PRO A 535 -7.28 13.28 9.25
C PRO A 535 -7.38 12.35 10.46
N ILE A 536 -7.79 11.10 10.24
CA ILE A 536 -7.66 10.00 11.21
C ILE A 536 -6.55 9.07 10.67
N ILE A 537 -5.31 9.56 10.65
CA ILE A 537 -4.15 8.74 10.28
C ILE A 537 -3.16 8.82 11.45
N GLU A 538 -2.81 7.66 12.00
CA GLU A 538 -1.74 7.52 12.98
C GLU A 538 -0.44 7.11 12.27
N GLY A 539 0.72 7.41 12.88
CA GLY A 539 2.02 6.93 12.41
C GLY A 539 2.91 7.96 11.70
N PHE A 540 2.61 9.25 11.85
CA PHE A 540 3.49 10.33 11.38
C PHE A 540 4.81 10.39 12.15
N ALA A 541 5.90 10.80 11.51
CA ALA A 541 7.06 11.30 12.23
C ALA A 541 6.69 12.65 12.86
N ALA A 542 7.05 12.85 14.13
CA ALA A 542 7.01 14.16 14.73
C ALA A 542 8.06 15.04 14.05
N THR A 543 7.69 16.27 13.73
CA THR A 543 8.49 17.19 12.92
C THR A 543 9.16 18.23 13.78
N GLU A 544 8.43 19.13 14.45
CA GLU A 544 9.03 20.22 15.22
C GLU A 544 8.07 20.66 16.34
N ILE A 545 8.58 21.14 17.47
CA ILE A 545 7.81 22.03 18.33
C ILE A 545 7.78 23.40 17.66
N CYS A 546 6.70 23.70 16.94
CA CYS A 546 6.60 24.91 16.14
C CYS A 546 6.65 26.16 17.03
N PRO A 547 7.64 27.06 16.87
CA PRO A 547 7.76 28.25 17.72
C PRO A 547 6.55 29.19 17.59
N TRP A 548 6.00 29.30 16.38
CA TRP A 548 4.87 30.19 16.08
C TRP A 548 3.51 29.61 16.51
N ARG A 549 3.30 28.29 16.34
CA ARG A 549 2.03 27.61 16.69
C ARG A 549 2.00 27.09 18.13
N ASN A 550 3.15 27.02 18.81
CA ASN A 550 3.34 26.48 20.16
C ASN A 550 2.75 25.06 20.36
N ILE A 551 2.90 24.21 19.35
CA ILE A 551 2.46 22.81 19.37
C ILE A 551 3.54 21.91 18.76
N LEU A 552 3.58 20.66 19.18
CA LEU A 552 4.33 19.62 18.47
C LEU A 552 3.62 19.30 17.17
N LEU A 553 4.30 19.50 16.05
CA LEU A 553 3.80 19.13 14.73
C LEU A 553 3.99 17.64 14.51
N GLU A 554 2.87 16.93 14.36
CA GLU A 554 2.81 15.52 14.00
C GLU A 554 1.55 15.31 13.16
N GLY A 555 1.70 14.97 11.88
CA GLY A 555 0.58 14.91 10.93
C GLY A 555 0.00 16.26 10.52
N VAL A 556 0.76 17.34 10.75
CA VAL A 556 0.41 18.72 10.40
C VAL A 556 1.56 19.31 9.60
N VAL A 557 1.27 19.94 8.47
CA VAL A 557 2.30 20.55 7.61
C VAL A 557 3.17 21.53 8.39
N HIS A 558 4.49 21.39 8.19
CA HIS A 558 5.54 22.18 8.82
C HIS A 558 5.47 23.64 8.37
N ASP A 559 5.51 23.85 7.05
CA ASP A 559 5.55 25.16 6.40
C ASP A 559 4.37 26.06 6.82
N GLU A 560 4.70 27.25 7.30
CA GLU A 560 3.74 28.19 7.87
C GLU A 560 2.79 28.76 6.80
N ASN A 561 3.28 28.99 5.59
CA ASN A 561 2.45 29.47 4.49
C ASN A 561 1.46 28.38 4.04
N ALA A 562 1.91 27.15 3.82
CA ALA A 562 1.07 26.02 3.41
C ALA A 562 0.00 25.70 4.45
N TYR A 563 0.34 25.76 5.75
CA TYR A 563 -0.63 25.65 6.83
C TYR A 563 -1.74 26.70 6.72
N MET A 564 -1.39 27.96 6.45
CA MET A 564 -2.37 29.03 6.25
C MET A 564 -3.26 28.81 5.03
N MET A 565 -2.81 28.02 4.06
CA MET A 565 -3.59 27.63 2.88
C MET A 565 -4.47 26.41 3.10
N GLY A 566 -4.56 25.90 4.33
CA GLY A 566 -5.32 24.70 4.67
C GLY A 566 -4.53 23.41 4.47
N GLY A 567 -3.20 23.47 4.37
CA GLY A 567 -2.34 22.30 4.24
C GLY A 567 -2.01 21.87 2.80
N VAL A 568 -2.63 22.51 1.80
CA VAL A 568 -2.41 22.21 0.37
C VAL A 568 -1.81 23.41 -0.33
N ALA A 569 -0.54 23.31 -0.72
CA ALA A 569 0.15 24.33 -1.50
C ALA A 569 1.15 23.70 -2.48
N GLY A 570 1.46 24.41 -3.57
CA GLY A 570 2.35 23.86 -4.60
C GLY A 570 3.81 23.70 -4.16
N HIS A 571 4.23 24.37 -3.08
CA HIS A 571 5.60 24.32 -2.57
C HIS A 571 5.81 23.37 -1.39
N ALA A 572 4.75 23.04 -0.63
CA ALA A 572 4.79 22.23 0.59
C ALA A 572 3.39 21.68 0.96
N GLY A 573 3.32 20.67 1.85
CA GLY A 573 2.07 20.07 2.33
C GLY A 573 1.89 18.59 2.00
N LEU A 574 2.78 18.01 1.19
CA LEU A 574 2.77 16.59 0.87
C LEU A 574 3.37 15.76 2.02
N PHE A 575 2.71 14.64 2.32
CA PHE A 575 3.13 13.62 3.26
C PHE A 575 3.31 12.29 2.54
N GLY A 576 4.19 11.43 3.07
CA GLY A 576 4.34 10.07 2.56
C GLY A 576 5.43 9.25 3.22
N SER A 577 5.52 7.97 2.83
CA SER A 577 6.52 7.01 3.31
C SER A 577 7.59 6.76 2.23
N ALA A 578 8.72 6.15 2.61
CA ALA A 578 9.76 5.84 1.63
C ALA A 578 9.27 4.91 0.50
N VAL A 579 8.30 4.04 0.79
CA VAL A 579 7.69 3.14 -0.20
C VAL A 579 6.83 3.92 -1.20
N SER A 580 6.02 4.88 -0.75
CA SER A 580 5.16 5.63 -1.66
C SER A 580 5.95 6.55 -2.58
N LEU A 581 7.05 7.13 -2.09
CA LEU A 581 8.02 7.81 -2.94
C LEU A 581 8.66 6.84 -3.95
N TYR A 582 9.08 5.65 -3.50
CA TYR A 582 9.71 4.67 -4.39
C TYR A 582 8.78 4.22 -5.53
N ILE A 583 7.49 4.01 -5.27
CA ILE A 583 6.51 3.65 -6.32
C ILE A 583 6.45 4.75 -7.40
N LEU A 584 6.29 6.02 -7.00
CA LEU A 584 6.25 7.13 -7.95
C LEU A 584 7.58 7.27 -8.71
N LEU A 585 8.70 7.32 -8.00
CA LEU A 585 10.02 7.50 -8.60
C LEU A 585 10.41 6.35 -9.52
N SER A 586 10.12 5.10 -9.13
CA SER A 586 10.35 3.92 -9.97
C SER A 586 9.49 3.94 -11.23
N SER A 587 8.23 4.41 -11.13
CA SER A 587 7.37 4.56 -12.31
C SER A 587 7.93 5.60 -13.27
N LEU A 588 8.30 6.78 -12.77
CA LEU A 588 8.89 7.85 -13.58
C LEU A 588 10.19 7.41 -14.25
N LEU A 589 11.05 6.69 -13.51
CA LEU A 589 12.31 6.19 -14.04
C LEU A 589 12.08 5.10 -15.09
N SER A 590 11.09 4.24 -14.90
CA SER A 590 10.72 3.24 -15.89
C SER A 590 10.14 3.84 -17.17
N ASP A 591 9.25 4.83 -17.06
CA ASP A 591 8.69 5.55 -18.20
C ASP A 591 9.78 6.30 -18.97
N PHE A 592 10.80 6.82 -18.28
CA PHE A 592 11.98 7.46 -18.89
C PHE A 592 12.77 6.47 -19.78
N TYR A 593 12.86 5.20 -19.40
CA TYR A 593 13.48 4.17 -20.25
C TYR A 593 12.52 3.63 -21.32
N GLY A 594 11.21 3.62 -21.06
CA GLY A 594 10.16 3.07 -21.93
C GLY A 594 9.82 1.60 -21.64
N ASN A 595 9.91 1.17 -20.39
CA ASN A 595 9.96 -0.26 -20.00
C ASN A 595 8.70 -0.85 -19.32
N GLN A 596 7.52 -0.19 -19.27
CA GLN A 596 6.33 -0.66 -18.53
C GLN A 596 4.99 -0.53 -19.27
N PRO A 597 3.91 -1.23 -18.82
CA PRO A 597 2.57 -1.17 -19.41
C PRO A 597 1.65 -0.06 -18.87
N ILE A 598 1.94 0.56 -17.71
CA ILE A 598 1.11 1.65 -17.15
C ILE A 598 1.36 2.98 -17.89
N ASN A 599 2.61 3.27 -18.29
CA ASN A 599 3.05 4.47 -19.03
C ASN A 599 2.36 5.76 -18.55
N LEU A 600 2.73 6.24 -17.35
CA LEU A 600 2.12 7.43 -16.76
C LEU A 600 2.47 8.68 -17.57
N PHE A 601 3.73 8.80 -18.00
CA PHE A 601 4.19 9.88 -18.87
C PHE A 601 4.86 9.36 -20.14
N GLU A 602 4.68 10.10 -21.23
CA GLU A 602 5.41 9.88 -22.46
C GLU A 602 6.93 10.08 -22.24
N LYS A 603 7.71 9.18 -22.83
CA LYS A 603 9.18 9.18 -22.71
C LYS A 603 9.82 10.52 -23.09
N ASP A 604 9.38 11.13 -24.18
CA ASP A 604 9.93 12.41 -24.66
C ASP A 604 9.63 13.58 -23.71
N LEU A 605 8.48 13.53 -23.04
CA LEU A 605 8.12 14.49 -22.00
C LEU A 605 9.06 14.33 -20.80
N LEU A 606 9.31 13.10 -20.35
CA LEU A 606 10.25 12.84 -19.26
C LEU A 606 11.67 13.27 -19.60
N HIS A 607 12.14 13.01 -20.83
CA HIS A 607 13.43 13.53 -21.29
C HIS A 607 13.50 15.06 -21.24
N THR A 608 12.41 15.74 -21.62
CA THR A 608 12.33 17.21 -21.55
C THR A 608 12.42 17.70 -20.10
N PHE A 609 11.71 17.05 -19.17
CA PHE A 609 11.68 17.46 -17.77
C PHE A 609 12.94 17.10 -16.99
N PHE A 610 13.56 15.96 -17.28
CA PHE A 610 14.68 15.41 -16.51
C PHE A 610 16.05 15.87 -17.02
N ASN A 611 16.13 16.37 -18.26
CA ASN A 611 17.37 16.95 -18.76
C ASN A 611 17.69 18.27 -18.04
N GLN A 612 18.97 18.43 -17.70
CA GLN A 612 19.52 19.68 -17.21
C GLN A 612 19.26 20.79 -18.23
N GLN A 613 18.75 21.92 -17.75
CA GLN A 613 18.47 23.07 -18.60
C GLN A 613 19.75 23.85 -18.87
N GLU A 614 19.88 24.39 -20.08
CA GLU A 614 21.09 25.10 -20.50
C GLU A 614 21.48 26.19 -19.49
N GLN A 615 22.77 26.23 -19.14
CA GLN A 615 23.39 27.23 -18.28
C GLN A 615 22.87 27.24 -16.82
N ILE A 616 22.15 26.21 -16.39
CA ILE A 616 21.59 26.10 -15.04
C ILE A 616 21.77 24.68 -14.47
N ASP A 617 22.20 24.56 -13.22
CA ASP A 617 22.25 23.28 -12.48
C ASP A 617 20.85 22.86 -11.97
N LYS A 618 19.85 22.82 -12.87
CA LYS A 618 18.47 22.41 -12.59
C LYS A 618 17.86 21.69 -13.79
N ALA A 619 17.00 20.73 -13.50
CA ALA A 619 16.03 20.18 -14.43
C ALA A 619 14.64 20.78 -14.11
N LEU A 620 13.62 20.54 -14.93
CA LEU A 620 12.31 21.18 -14.74
C LEU A 620 11.63 20.66 -13.47
N GLY A 621 11.67 21.45 -12.40
CA GLY A 621 11.10 21.10 -11.10
C GLY A 621 11.93 20.11 -10.28
N PHE A 622 13.18 19.83 -10.70
CA PHE A 622 14.13 18.97 -10.00
C PHE A 622 15.50 19.65 -9.86
N GLU A 623 16.27 19.24 -8.86
CA GLU A 623 17.69 19.57 -8.74
C GLU A 623 18.54 18.60 -9.56
N THR A 624 19.66 19.08 -10.09
CA THR A 624 20.74 18.24 -10.65
C THR A 624 21.99 18.39 -9.78
N PRO A 625 22.95 17.43 -9.81
CA PRO A 625 24.18 17.56 -9.03
C PRO A 625 24.96 18.81 -9.42
N SER A 626 25.22 19.70 -8.46
CA SER A 626 26.01 20.90 -8.67
C SER A 626 27.46 20.58 -9.02
N LEU A 627 28.17 21.51 -9.66
CA LEU A 627 29.59 21.31 -9.99
C LEU A 627 30.48 21.11 -8.75
N ALA A 628 30.15 21.77 -7.64
CA ALA A 628 30.82 21.65 -6.35
C ALA A 628 29.79 21.49 -5.22
N ASN A 629 30.15 20.73 -4.17
CA ASN A 629 29.35 20.52 -2.96
C ASN A 629 27.93 19.98 -3.23
N ALA A 630 27.80 19.02 -4.15
CA ALA A 630 26.51 18.42 -4.46
C ALA A 630 25.93 17.70 -3.23
N SER A 631 24.65 17.91 -2.96
CA SER A 631 24.00 17.33 -1.78
C SER A 631 23.80 15.80 -1.87
N CYS A 632 23.88 15.25 -3.08
CA CYS A 632 23.99 13.82 -3.37
C CYS A 632 25.41 13.26 -3.25
N GLY A 633 26.38 14.07 -2.83
CA GLY A 633 27.78 13.69 -2.88
C GLY A 633 28.34 13.68 -4.30
N ASP A 634 29.53 13.10 -4.44
CA ASP A 634 30.42 13.26 -5.59
C ASP A 634 30.25 12.16 -6.65
N TYR A 635 29.55 11.08 -6.30
CA TYR A 635 29.49 9.88 -7.15
C TYR A 635 28.24 9.73 -8.00
N PHE A 636 27.19 10.51 -7.77
CA PHE A 636 26.02 10.54 -8.66
C PHE A 636 26.41 11.08 -10.05
N SER A 637 25.87 10.49 -11.12
CA SER A 637 26.13 10.96 -12.49
C SER A 637 25.60 12.38 -12.71
N ARG A 638 26.15 13.11 -13.69
CA ARG A 638 25.66 14.45 -14.05
C ARG A 638 24.21 14.45 -14.55
N ARG A 639 23.74 13.32 -15.07
CA ARG A 639 22.33 13.14 -15.49
C ARG A 639 21.43 12.69 -14.35
N SER A 640 21.84 12.84 -13.09
CA SER A 640 20.98 12.55 -11.95
C SER A 640 20.00 13.69 -11.70
N ILE A 641 18.84 13.36 -11.15
CA ILE A 641 17.87 14.34 -10.66
C ILE A 641 17.46 14.03 -9.23
N GLY A 642 17.15 15.04 -8.44
CA GLY A 642 16.75 14.86 -7.05
C GLY A 642 16.14 16.11 -6.45
N HIS A 643 15.92 16.09 -5.14
CA HIS A 643 15.49 17.27 -4.40
C HIS A 643 15.70 17.08 -2.90
N LEU A 644 15.82 18.20 -2.18
CA LEU A 644 15.90 18.24 -0.72
C LEU A 644 14.61 18.80 -0.09
N GLY A 645 14.19 18.22 1.02
CA GLY A 645 13.12 18.71 1.89
C GLY A 645 13.69 19.37 3.14
N PHE A 646 13.04 20.46 3.57
CA PHE A 646 13.45 21.22 4.77
C PHE A 646 13.43 20.34 6.02
N THR A 647 12.42 19.48 6.18
CA THR A 647 12.25 18.57 7.33
C THR A 647 13.32 17.47 7.42
N GLY A 648 14.21 17.40 6.43
CA GLY A 648 15.31 16.45 6.39
C GLY A 648 15.14 15.32 5.39
N THR A 649 14.02 15.30 4.66
CA THR A 649 13.74 14.38 3.57
C THR A 649 14.54 14.71 2.32
N SER A 650 14.83 13.73 1.47
CA SER A 650 15.46 13.90 0.16
C SER A 650 15.30 12.66 -0.69
N PHE A 651 15.33 12.81 -2.01
CA PHE A 651 15.55 11.70 -2.93
C PHE A 651 16.51 12.10 -4.05
N TRP A 652 17.17 11.11 -4.63
CA TRP A 652 18.03 11.23 -5.82
C TRP A 652 17.86 10.02 -6.72
N MET A 653 17.78 10.26 -8.03
CA MET A 653 17.72 9.25 -9.09
C MET A 653 18.91 9.43 -10.04
N ASP A 654 19.76 8.41 -10.16
CA ASP A 654 20.82 8.36 -11.17
C ASP A 654 20.24 7.74 -12.45
N LEU A 655 19.96 8.59 -13.45
CA LEU A 655 19.31 8.19 -14.71
C LEU A 655 20.25 7.44 -15.66
N GLU A 656 21.55 7.38 -15.39
CA GLU A 656 22.49 6.57 -16.19
C GLU A 656 22.63 5.17 -15.61
N ARG A 657 22.49 5.05 -14.29
CA ARG A 657 22.80 3.82 -13.56
C ARG A 657 21.58 3.12 -13.00
N ASN A 658 20.39 3.67 -13.25
CA ASN A 658 19.10 3.20 -12.74
C ASN A 658 19.14 2.98 -11.22
N ILE A 659 19.56 4.02 -10.48
CA ILE A 659 19.64 4.01 -9.01
C ILE A 659 18.66 5.01 -8.45
N ILE A 660 17.95 4.63 -7.39
CA ILE A 660 17.08 5.52 -6.60
C ILE A 660 17.56 5.47 -5.15
N VAL A 661 17.80 6.63 -4.55
CA VAL A 661 18.08 6.80 -3.12
C VAL A 661 17.02 7.70 -2.52
N ILE A 662 16.35 7.24 -1.47
CA ILE A 662 15.35 7.98 -0.71
C ILE A 662 15.80 8.00 0.75
N LEU A 663 16.03 9.19 1.29
CA LEU A 663 16.38 9.40 2.70
C LEU A 663 15.32 10.31 3.33
N LEU A 664 14.45 9.73 4.15
CA LEU A 664 13.44 10.47 4.91
C LEU A 664 13.90 10.59 6.36
N THR A 665 13.92 11.79 6.92
CA THR A 665 14.34 12.02 8.30
C THR A 665 13.41 13.04 8.95
N ASN A 666 13.40 13.07 10.28
CA ASN A 666 12.75 14.13 11.07
C ASN A 666 13.80 15.06 11.70
N ARG A 667 14.77 15.54 10.92
CA ARG A 667 15.94 16.29 11.43
C ARG A 667 15.59 17.58 12.19
N VAL A 668 14.41 18.14 11.93
CA VAL A 668 13.86 19.32 12.61
C VAL A 668 13.19 18.99 13.95
N HIS A 669 13.16 17.72 14.37
CA HIS A 669 12.55 17.32 15.64
C HIS A 669 13.62 17.33 16.75
N PRO A 670 13.43 18.07 17.87
CA PRO A 670 12.28 18.92 18.18
C PRO A 670 12.41 20.38 17.69
N SER A 671 13.57 20.79 17.17
CA SER A 671 13.84 22.16 16.71
C SER A 671 14.51 22.24 15.33
N ARG A 672 14.13 23.24 14.53
CA ARG A 672 14.68 23.49 13.19
C ARG A 672 16.14 23.92 13.12
N GLU A 673 16.76 24.25 14.26
CA GLU A 673 18.15 24.73 14.34
C GLU A 673 19.21 23.64 14.01
N ASN A 674 18.80 22.37 13.97
CA ASN A 674 19.73 21.28 13.66
C ASN A 674 20.02 21.19 12.15
N ASP A 675 21.25 21.57 11.76
CA ASP A 675 21.72 21.62 10.38
C ASP A 675 22.74 20.53 10.01
N LYS A 676 23.07 19.62 10.94
CA LYS A 676 24.08 18.56 10.73
C LYS A 676 23.79 17.69 9.50
N ILE A 677 22.52 17.54 9.12
CA ILE A 677 22.11 16.76 7.95
C ILE A 677 22.73 17.26 6.63
N LYS A 678 23.09 18.55 6.54
CA LYS A 678 23.73 19.14 5.35
C LYS A 678 25.07 18.47 5.04
N PHE A 679 25.84 18.11 6.07
CA PHE A 679 27.11 17.41 5.94
C PHE A 679 26.94 15.90 5.84
N PHE A 680 25.90 15.34 6.47
CA PHE A 680 25.66 13.91 6.46
C PHE A 680 25.16 13.40 5.10
N ARG A 681 24.30 14.15 4.41
CA ARG A 681 23.71 13.73 3.13
C ARG A 681 24.78 13.37 2.08
N PRO A 682 25.75 14.24 1.72
CA PRO A 682 26.79 13.86 0.78
C PRO A 682 27.56 12.61 1.20
N LYS A 683 27.89 12.51 2.50
CA LYS A 683 28.63 11.39 3.08
C LYS A 683 27.91 10.05 2.91
N VAL A 684 26.61 9.99 3.22
CA VAL A 684 25.84 8.74 3.09
C VAL A 684 25.59 8.38 1.63
N HIS A 685 25.32 9.37 0.76
CA HIS A 685 25.15 9.10 -0.67
C HIS A 685 26.46 8.60 -1.31
N ASN A 686 27.61 9.17 -0.95
CA ASN A 686 28.91 8.67 -1.40
C ASN A 686 29.13 7.22 -0.95
N ALA A 687 28.87 6.90 0.32
CA ALA A 687 28.99 5.53 0.81
C ALA A 687 28.05 4.56 0.07
N ILE A 688 26.81 4.97 -0.22
CA ILE A 688 25.86 4.17 -0.99
C ILE A 688 26.39 3.92 -2.41
N MET A 689 26.84 4.97 -3.10
CA MET A 689 27.34 4.84 -4.47
C MET A 689 28.63 4.03 -4.52
N ASP A 690 29.55 4.22 -3.58
CA ASP A 690 30.74 3.37 -3.44
C ASP A 690 30.38 1.89 -3.31
N CYS A 691 29.35 1.59 -2.53
CA CYS A 691 28.86 0.23 -2.35
C CYS A 691 28.25 -0.32 -3.64
N LEU A 692 27.49 0.49 -4.38
CA LEU A 692 26.82 0.06 -5.61
C LEU A 692 27.75 -0.04 -6.82
N LEU A 693 28.75 0.83 -6.94
CA LEU A 693 29.64 0.89 -8.10
C LEU A 693 30.78 -0.13 -8.03
N LYS A 694 31.04 -0.69 -6.83
CA LYS A 694 31.98 -1.81 -6.64
C LYS A 694 31.33 -3.19 -6.88
N LEU A 695 30.02 -3.21 -7.15
CA LEU A 695 29.20 -4.38 -7.51
C LEU A 695 28.88 -4.40 -9.01
#